data_AF-A0A2N1TK27-F1
#
_entry.id   AF-A0A2N1TK27-F1
#
_cell.length_a   1.000
_cell.length_b   1.000
_cell.length_c   1.000
_cell.angle_alpha   90.00
_cell.angle_beta   90.00
_cell.angle_gamma   90.00
#
_symmetry.space_group_name_H-M   'P 1'
#
loop_
_entity.id
_entity.type
_entity.pdbx_description
1 polymer ?
#
loop_
_entity_poly.entity_id
_entity_poly.type
_entity_poly.pdbx_seq_one_letter_code
_entity_poly.pdbx_strand_id
1 'polypeptide(L)'
;MKHRIAQIAVLMLLIAFIATPVFANEAPLLRVTFLDVHQGDCILIRSAEKTIMIDAGDDNRNAAQRYIIPYLKKEGIKHIDHAYITHPHRDHFGGFIDLVREFSFGEFVYSNDSEISSDESRDRVDPERGPQDGLIYGQLRELITKKNIPYRRAKMGEMLDWGKGIEAQVLYCDARRDSQENKSDELKTDPNDMSIIIKATVGKVSYLFTGDAGKKPEIDMVALYGEKLKTTVLKSGHHGSKTSSSHAFMDVVVPEYGVISAGKGNSFGHPTPVVLDIYDYHKMKVFRTDLDGHVESFTDGKTIRFVTDNSLIEFAQTPKVIALTANSATIQWTTNKPGTTAVFYGINALNQSKEYDHAVKTHTVTLTGLKPSSTYKYKIETRDPREVEKFVTFEGTITTPAGAENPLPKIVSIGVNYDKLYMKHPFKVLVPVTNPAEVAASGITLEVYHSAMCPTNLIDKVKFAKLDPKETIESALPTQIDWLGEVEIIAVLKKGTTIIDTSSIIVILDAKVMYVDCVHGNKDYYTGRFAGMKMDLFQQYGIQLRSISRAITLDMIKDSFVVAIPHPTIDFKKEEITALKQYVSAGGSLIMFGKSDFRNLSNPDMLNSILKGVGSKIRFNDDQACDPTDNIGPPYRPFIKTFPNPAITGGVKKLLLRDSCTLINAQNKGLAASKNLFLLATGDDDFYNSDSDALGDAYIYASHTPLLPIPVAAAEDLGRGRVACIGEALYQDSFYSSPGDLDTVPFNRSIIHWLSLGKEKTIRELLDYIAELDTEEDAEVRIERYAELSPMVVQYLRSAIDTDAAALQNMNEMLNEYDSSAINSLKVEIEHLNRFDSLHSNDR
;
A
#
# COMPACT_ATOMS: atom_id res chain seq x y z
N MET A 1 71.57 -4.67 -7.16
CA MET A 1 70.66 -5.61 -7.86
C MET A 1 69.85 -6.49 -6.90
N LYS A 2 70.46 -7.18 -5.93
CA LYS A 2 69.76 -8.12 -5.03
C LYS A 2 68.56 -7.53 -4.25
N HIS A 3 68.64 -6.27 -3.80
CA HIS A 3 67.52 -5.62 -3.09
C HIS A 3 66.32 -5.24 -3.99
N ARG A 4 66.55 -4.91 -5.26
CA ARG A 4 65.45 -4.61 -6.20
C ARG A 4 64.70 -5.88 -6.63
N ILE A 5 65.41 -7.00 -6.73
CA ILE A 5 64.80 -8.31 -7.04
C ILE A 5 63.94 -8.79 -5.87
N ALA A 6 64.37 -8.58 -4.62
CA ALA A 6 63.58 -8.91 -3.43
C ALA A 6 62.31 -8.04 -3.31
N GLN A 7 62.39 -6.75 -3.64
CA GLN A 7 61.23 -5.85 -3.62
C GLN A 7 60.21 -6.19 -4.72
N ILE A 8 60.67 -6.58 -5.91
CA ILE A 8 59.79 -7.03 -7.00
C ILE A 8 59.15 -8.39 -6.66
N ALA A 9 59.89 -9.30 -6.02
CA ALA A 9 59.33 -10.59 -5.58
C ALA A 9 58.26 -10.42 -4.48
N VAL A 10 58.46 -9.52 -3.52
CA VAL A 10 57.45 -9.20 -2.49
C VAL A 10 56.24 -8.49 -3.11
N LEU A 11 56.43 -7.62 -4.09
CA LEU A 11 55.33 -6.95 -4.80
C LEU A 11 54.53 -7.95 -5.66
N MET A 12 55.20 -8.90 -6.32
CA MET A 12 54.54 -9.99 -7.07
C MET A 12 53.80 -10.96 -6.15
N LEU A 13 54.34 -11.26 -4.97
CA LEU A 13 53.65 -12.04 -3.93
C LEU A 13 52.45 -11.29 -3.33
N LEU A 14 52.54 -9.97 -3.15
CA LEU A 14 51.40 -9.14 -2.74
C LEU A 14 50.33 -9.07 -3.83
N ILE A 15 50.73 -8.93 -5.10
CA ILE A 15 49.80 -8.95 -6.25
C ILE A 15 49.15 -10.32 -6.39
N ALA A 16 49.89 -11.41 -6.16
CA ALA A 16 49.33 -12.77 -6.14
C ALA A 16 48.40 -13.02 -4.93
N PHE A 17 48.61 -12.34 -3.80
CA PHE A 17 47.72 -12.41 -2.63
C PHE A 17 46.48 -11.50 -2.76
N ILE A 18 46.57 -10.43 -3.56
CA ILE A 18 45.44 -9.57 -3.95
C ILE A 18 44.64 -10.21 -5.11
N ALA A 19 45.26 -11.12 -5.86
CA ALA A 19 44.67 -11.85 -6.99
C ALA A 19 44.32 -13.32 -6.67
N THR A 20 44.14 -13.69 -5.40
CA THR A 20 43.26 -14.84 -5.14
C THR A 20 41.87 -14.43 -5.63
N PRO A 21 41.23 -15.17 -6.54
CA PRO A 21 39.83 -14.94 -6.79
C PRO A 21 39.18 -15.12 -5.42
N VAL A 22 38.65 -14.01 -4.88
CA VAL A 22 37.51 -14.07 -3.98
C VAL A 22 36.64 -15.14 -4.62
N PHE A 23 36.46 -16.28 -3.94
CA PHE A 23 35.51 -17.28 -4.39
C PHE A 23 34.18 -16.54 -4.46
N ALA A 24 33.89 -16.01 -5.64
CA ALA A 24 32.60 -15.53 -6.01
C ALA A 24 31.76 -16.79 -5.87
N ASN A 25 30.92 -16.85 -4.85
CA ASN A 25 29.72 -17.64 -4.96
C ASN A 25 29.09 -17.17 -6.28
N GLU A 26 29.30 -17.94 -7.36
CA GLU A 26 28.72 -17.61 -8.65
C GLU A 26 27.23 -17.45 -8.40
N ALA A 27 26.69 -16.28 -8.76
CA ALA A 27 25.27 -16.02 -8.58
C ALA A 27 24.49 -17.17 -9.25
N PRO A 28 23.40 -17.66 -8.64
CA PRO A 28 22.67 -18.80 -9.18
C PRO A 28 22.24 -18.50 -10.62
N LEU A 29 22.52 -19.44 -11.53
CA LEU A 29 22.13 -19.33 -12.95
C LEU A 29 20.61 -19.30 -13.10
N LEU A 30 19.90 -19.99 -12.21
CA LEU A 30 18.45 -20.01 -12.17
C LEU A 30 17.93 -20.02 -10.72
N ARG A 31 16.99 -19.13 -10.44
CA ARG A 31 16.14 -19.15 -9.24
C ARG A 31 14.72 -19.43 -9.67
N VAL A 32 14.07 -20.43 -9.06
CA VAL A 32 12.66 -20.78 -9.31
C VAL A 32 11.90 -20.70 -8.00
N THR A 33 10.92 -19.81 -7.92
CA THR A 33 10.04 -19.64 -6.76
C THR A 33 8.65 -20.15 -7.12
N PHE A 34 8.20 -21.19 -6.42
CA PHE A 34 6.80 -21.61 -6.39
C PHE A 34 6.12 -20.83 -5.27
N LEU A 35 5.29 -19.85 -5.62
CA LEU A 35 4.64 -19.00 -4.63
C LEU A 35 3.47 -19.75 -3.99
N ASP A 36 3.40 -19.77 -2.66
CA ASP A 36 2.14 -20.02 -1.95
C ASP A 36 1.15 -18.89 -2.26
N VAL A 37 0.32 -19.14 -3.28
CA VAL A 37 -0.81 -18.30 -3.67
C VAL A 37 -2.12 -18.85 -3.12
N HIS A 38 -2.04 -19.66 -2.06
CA HIS A 38 -3.10 -20.52 -1.58
C HIS A 38 -3.44 -21.60 -2.61
N GLN A 39 -4.54 -21.47 -3.36
CA GLN A 39 -4.94 -22.46 -4.37
C GLN A 39 -4.59 -21.94 -5.77
N GLY A 40 -3.93 -22.78 -6.57
CA GLY A 40 -3.49 -22.46 -7.92
C GLY A 40 -1.97 -22.50 -8.09
N ASP A 41 -1.50 -22.16 -9.28
CA ASP A 41 -0.08 -22.06 -9.61
C ASP A 41 0.36 -20.61 -9.81
N CYS A 42 1.50 -20.25 -9.23
CA CYS A 42 2.29 -19.10 -9.66
C CYS A 42 3.76 -19.39 -9.46
N ILE A 43 4.51 -19.44 -10.56
CA ILE A 43 5.90 -19.82 -10.56
C ILE A 43 6.70 -18.68 -11.18
N LEU A 44 7.55 -18.06 -10.36
CA LEU A 44 8.45 -17.01 -10.78
C LEU A 44 9.85 -17.60 -11.03
N ILE A 45 10.36 -17.43 -12.23
CA ILE A 45 11.68 -17.89 -12.65
C ILE A 45 12.55 -16.68 -12.93
N ARG A 46 13.73 -16.62 -12.32
CA ARG A 46 14.71 -15.56 -12.53
C ARG A 46 16.02 -16.16 -13.00
N SER A 47 16.45 -15.78 -14.20
CA SER A 47 17.81 -16.00 -14.67
C SER A 47 18.62 -14.71 -14.53
N ALA A 48 19.88 -14.74 -14.96
CA ALA A 48 20.72 -13.54 -15.00
C ALA A 48 20.17 -12.45 -15.96
N GLU A 49 19.40 -12.85 -16.98
CA GLU A 49 18.97 -11.96 -18.06
C GLU A 49 17.45 -11.76 -18.12
N LYS A 50 16.66 -12.69 -17.56
CA LYS A 50 15.21 -12.74 -17.76
C LYS A 50 14.44 -12.95 -16.46
N THR A 51 13.27 -12.33 -16.38
CA THR A 51 12.22 -12.63 -15.40
C THR A 51 11.06 -13.29 -16.13
N ILE A 52 10.77 -14.53 -15.78
CA ILE A 52 9.72 -15.35 -16.39
C ILE A 52 8.67 -15.67 -15.33
N MET A 53 7.41 -15.70 -15.75
CA MET A 53 6.30 -16.13 -14.91
C MET A 53 5.53 -17.25 -15.61
N ILE A 54 5.27 -18.35 -14.91
CA ILE A 54 4.34 -19.40 -15.34
C ILE A 54 3.16 -19.34 -14.37
N ASP A 55 1.98 -19.03 -14.91
CA ASP A 55 0.73 -18.86 -14.17
C ASP A 55 0.79 -17.78 -13.05
N ALA A 56 -0.37 -17.45 -12.51
CA ALA A 56 -0.61 -16.29 -11.66
C ALA A 56 -1.73 -16.51 -10.60
N GLY A 57 -2.11 -17.76 -10.32
CA GLY A 57 -3.07 -18.09 -9.25
C GLY A 57 -4.50 -17.61 -9.50
N ASP A 58 -5.38 -17.92 -8.54
CA ASP A 58 -6.83 -17.63 -8.59
C ASP A 58 -7.17 -16.18 -8.19
N ASP A 59 -7.80 -15.43 -9.09
CA ASP A 59 -8.29 -14.08 -8.81
C ASP A 59 -9.50 -14.06 -7.85
N ASN A 60 -10.31 -15.12 -7.74
CA ASN A 60 -11.34 -15.17 -6.68
C ASN A 60 -10.74 -15.09 -5.28
N ARG A 61 -9.48 -15.54 -5.13
CA ARG A 61 -8.76 -15.51 -3.87
C ARG A 61 -7.83 -14.32 -3.77
N ASN A 62 -7.87 -13.42 -4.75
CA ASN A 62 -6.97 -12.29 -4.91
C ASN A 62 -5.50 -12.73 -4.83
N ALA A 63 -5.16 -13.84 -5.51
CA ALA A 63 -3.82 -14.41 -5.50
C ALA A 63 -2.75 -13.37 -5.84
N ALA A 64 -3.01 -12.59 -6.90
CA ALA A 64 -2.14 -11.50 -7.30
C ALA A 64 -1.92 -10.50 -6.16
N GLN A 65 -3.01 -9.97 -5.58
CA GLN A 65 -2.89 -8.82 -4.69
C GLN A 65 -2.42 -9.18 -3.28
N ARG A 66 -2.77 -10.39 -2.82
CA ARG A 66 -2.39 -10.90 -1.50
C ARG A 66 -0.97 -11.44 -1.46
N TYR A 67 -0.53 -12.12 -2.53
CA TYR A 67 0.69 -12.91 -2.50
C TYR A 67 1.70 -12.49 -3.58
N ILE A 68 1.28 -12.40 -4.84
CA ILE A 68 2.22 -12.22 -5.96
C ILE A 68 2.77 -10.80 -6.03
N ILE A 69 1.91 -9.77 -6.05
CA ILE A 69 2.33 -8.36 -6.16
C ILE A 69 3.20 -7.95 -4.97
N PRO A 70 2.84 -8.23 -3.69
CA PRO A 70 3.72 -7.95 -2.57
C PRO A 70 5.09 -8.62 -2.72
N TYR A 71 5.12 -9.88 -3.19
CA TYR A 71 6.36 -10.60 -3.44
C TYR A 71 7.19 -9.95 -4.55
N LEU A 72 6.60 -9.66 -5.71
CA LEU A 72 7.28 -9.03 -6.84
C LEU A 72 7.85 -7.65 -6.48
N LYS A 73 7.07 -6.80 -5.79
CA LYS A 73 7.52 -5.48 -5.32
C LYS A 73 8.67 -5.60 -4.32
N LYS A 74 8.55 -6.53 -3.36
CA LYS A 74 9.63 -6.83 -2.40
C LYS A 74 10.91 -7.29 -3.08
N GLU A 75 10.80 -8.05 -4.16
CA GLU A 75 11.93 -8.54 -4.96
C GLU A 75 12.44 -7.51 -5.99
N GLY A 76 11.89 -6.29 -5.99
CA GLY A 76 12.28 -5.19 -6.86
C GLY A 76 11.91 -5.39 -8.34
N ILE A 77 11.00 -6.32 -8.63
CA ILE A 77 10.62 -6.67 -10.00
C ILE A 77 9.64 -5.61 -10.51
N LYS A 78 9.87 -5.15 -11.75
CA LYS A 78 9.01 -4.18 -12.44
C LYS A 78 8.57 -4.65 -13.83
N HIS A 79 9.29 -5.61 -14.39
CA HIS A 79 9.10 -6.14 -15.73
C HIS A 79 9.18 -7.67 -15.70
N ILE A 80 8.30 -8.33 -16.47
CA ILE A 80 8.28 -9.76 -16.70
C ILE A 80 8.48 -9.97 -18.20
N ASP A 81 9.62 -10.56 -18.59
CA ASP A 81 9.98 -10.75 -20.00
C ASP A 81 9.03 -11.73 -20.71
N HIS A 82 8.69 -12.85 -20.06
CA HIS A 82 7.82 -13.88 -20.61
C HIS A 82 6.80 -14.33 -19.57
N ALA A 83 5.52 -14.30 -19.93
CA ALA A 83 4.43 -14.88 -19.15
C ALA A 83 3.83 -16.08 -19.90
N TYR A 84 3.77 -17.23 -19.23
CA TYR A 84 3.18 -18.45 -19.76
C TYR A 84 1.87 -18.72 -19.04
N ILE A 85 0.79 -18.85 -19.80
CA ILE A 85 -0.52 -19.30 -19.31
C ILE A 85 -0.65 -20.76 -19.70
N THR A 86 -0.52 -21.66 -18.73
CA THR A 86 -0.49 -23.11 -19.02
C THR A 86 -1.80 -23.57 -19.64
N HIS A 87 -2.94 -23.18 -19.07
CA HIS A 87 -4.28 -23.50 -19.57
C HIS A 87 -5.33 -22.52 -18.99
N PRO A 88 -6.56 -22.47 -19.54
CA PRO A 88 -7.52 -21.41 -19.22
C PRO A 88 -8.37 -21.70 -17.97
N HIS A 89 -7.78 -22.28 -16.92
CA HIS A 89 -8.43 -22.35 -15.61
C HIS A 89 -8.04 -21.17 -14.71
N ARG A 90 -9.02 -20.68 -13.97
CA ARG A 90 -8.93 -19.43 -13.23
C ARG A 90 -7.83 -19.41 -12.18
N ASP A 91 -7.54 -20.55 -11.55
CA ASP A 91 -6.44 -20.72 -10.60
C ASP A 91 -5.04 -20.76 -11.23
N HIS A 92 -4.96 -20.58 -12.56
CA HIS A 92 -3.72 -20.44 -13.32
C HIS A 92 -3.58 -19.07 -13.93
N PHE A 93 -4.57 -18.56 -14.68
CA PHE A 93 -4.40 -17.28 -15.38
C PHE A 93 -4.96 -16.08 -14.60
N GLY A 94 -5.82 -16.29 -13.60
CA GLY A 94 -6.67 -15.26 -13.00
C GLY A 94 -5.89 -14.03 -12.54
N GLY A 95 -4.80 -14.23 -11.80
CA GLY A 95 -3.98 -13.12 -11.29
C GLY A 95 -3.28 -12.28 -12.36
N PHE A 96 -3.16 -12.75 -13.61
CA PHE A 96 -2.55 -11.93 -14.67
C PHE A 96 -3.36 -10.67 -14.99
N ILE A 97 -4.67 -10.65 -14.70
CA ILE A 97 -5.51 -9.48 -14.92
C ILE A 97 -5.00 -8.29 -14.10
N ASP A 98 -4.65 -8.53 -12.84
CA ASP A 98 -4.09 -7.51 -11.97
C ASP A 98 -2.62 -7.23 -12.26
N LEU A 99 -1.85 -8.28 -12.55
CA LEU A 99 -0.42 -8.13 -12.84
C LEU A 99 -0.18 -7.29 -14.10
N VAL A 100 -0.92 -7.52 -15.19
CA VAL A 100 -0.78 -6.74 -16.44
C VAL A 100 -1.12 -5.26 -16.22
N ARG A 101 -1.91 -4.92 -15.19
CA ARG A 101 -2.20 -3.53 -14.83
C ARG A 101 -1.00 -2.87 -14.15
N GLU A 102 -0.31 -3.58 -13.25
CA GLU A 102 0.76 -3.03 -12.40
C GLU A 102 2.19 -3.20 -12.93
N PHE A 103 2.46 -4.24 -13.70
CA PHE A 103 3.79 -4.58 -14.21
C PHE A 103 3.81 -4.52 -15.74
N SER A 104 4.99 -4.29 -16.32
CA SER A 104 5.17 -4.39 -17.77
C SER A 104 5.53 -5.83 -18.16
N PHE A 105 5.03 -6.27 -19.32
CA PHE A 105 5.25 -7.61 -19.86
C PHE A 105 5.90 -7.55 -21.23
N GLY A 106 6.83 -8.45 -21.50
CA GLY A 106 7.50 -8.59 -22.80
C GLY A 106 6.66 -9.38 -23.80
N GLU A 107 6.22 -10.59 -23.44
CA GLU A 107 5.24 -11.37 -24.20
C GLU A 107 4.40 -12.30 -23.31
N PHE A 108 3.22 -12.66 -23.81
CA PHE A 108 2.37 -13.74 -23.30
C PHE A 108 2.36 -14.92 -24.28
N VAL A 109 2.57 -16.11 -23.75
CA VAL A 109 2.49 -17.38 -24.47
C VAL A 109 1.42 -18.24 -23.80
N TYR A 110 0.45 -18.71 -24.58
CA TYR A 110 -0.71 -19.44 -24.07
C TYR A 110 -0.96 -20.74 -24.84
N SER A 111 -1.64 -21.71 -24.22
CA SER A 111 -1.92 -23.00 -24.88
C SER A 111 -3.01 -22.91 -25.95
N ASN A 112 -4.23 -22.46 -25.57
CA ASN A 112 -5.37 -22.40 -26.47
C ASN A 112 -6.29 -21.21 -26.13
N ASP A 113 -7.00 -20.71 -27.14
CA ASP A 113 -7.99 -19.63 -27.06
C ASP A 113 -9.43 -20.17 -27.08
N SER A 114 -9.66 -21.49 -26.97
CA SER A 114 -11.02 -22.02 -27.01
C SER A 114 -11.84 -21.33 -25.92
N GLU A 115 -12.78 -20.49 -26.34
CA GLU A 115 -13.92 -20.07 -25.55
C GLU A 115 -14.37 -21.30 -24.79
N ILE A 116 -14.26 -21.24 -23.46
CA ILE A 116 -14.36 -22.38 -22.57
C ILE A 116 -15.53 -23.23 -23.02
N SER A 117 -15.25 -24.39 -23.62
CA SER A 117 -16.29 -25.35 -23.94
C SER A 117 -16.92 -25.66 -22.59
N SER A 118 -18.16 -25.22 -22.43
CA SER A 118 -18.99 -25.54 -21.28
C SER A 118 -18.82 -27.02 -21.00
N ASP A 119 -18.13 -27.33 -19.91
CA ASP A 119 -18.13 -28.68 -19.39
C ASP A 119 -19.54 -28.92 -18.85
N GLU A 120 -20.45 -29.31 -19.76
CA GLU A 120 -21.81 -29.75 -19.47
C GLU A 120 -21.81 -30.98 -18.52
N SER A 121 -20.63 -31.51 -18.14
CA SER A 121 -20.50 -32.72 -17.32
C SER A 121 -20.31 -32.49 -15.82
N ARG A 122 -20.29 -31.24 -15.33
CA ARG A 122 -20.53 -30.99 -13.90
C ARG A 122 -22.02 -30.73 -13.67
N ASP A 123 -22.75 -31.83 -13.47
CA ASP A 123 -24.13 -31.95 -12.96
C ASP A 123 -24.36 -31.34 -11.55
N ARG A 124 -23.75 -30.18 -11.28
CA ARG A 124 -24.11 -29.26 -10.20
C ARG A 124 -24.11 -27.86 -10.78
N VAL A 125 -25.11 -27.61 -11.62
CA VAL A 125 -25.53 -26.24 -11.97
C VAL A 125 -26.03 -25.61 -10.66
N ASP A 126 -25.12 -24.93 -9.97
CA ASP A 126 -25.49 -23.81 -9.11
C ASP A 126 -25.97 -22.69 -10.06
N PRO A 127 -27.27 -22.34 -10.05
CA PRO A 127 -27.84 -21.38 -11.00
C PRO A 127 -27.22 -19.97 -10.91
N GLU A 128 -26.43 -19.68 -9.86
CA GLU A 128 -25.74 -18.40 -9.67
C GLU A 128 -24.31 -18.35 -10.27
N ARG A 129 -23.77 -19.46 -10.79
CA ARG A 129 -22.35 -19.59 -11.23
C ARG A 129 -22.20 -20.06 -12.68
N GLY A 130 -22.72 -19.29 -13.64
CA GLY A 130 -22.48 -19.48 -15.09
C GLY A 130 -20.98 -19.34 -15.50
N PRO A 131 -20.62 -19.41 -16.80
CA PRO A 131 -19.26 -19.64 -17.29
C PRO A 131 -18.35 -18.39 -17.14
N GLN A 132 -18.00 -18.05 -15.90
CA GLN A 132 -17.23 -16.85 -15.55
C GLN A 132 -15.80 -16.91 -16.11
N ASP A 133 -15.15 -18.08 -16.08
CA ASP A 133 -13.73 -18.21 -16.44
C ASP A 133 -13.45 -17.76 -17.89
N GLY A 134 -14.38 -18.00 -18.82
CA GLY A 134 -14.20 -17.66 -20.24
C GLY A 134 -14.32 -16.16 -20.48
N LEU A 135 -15.23 -15.51 -19.76
CA LEU A 135 -15.38 -14.06 -19.74
C LEU A 135 -14.12 -13.40 -19.16
N ILE A 136 -13.63 -13.91 -18.03
CA ILE A 136 -12.44 -13.40 -17.33
C ILE A 136 -11.18 -13.61 -18.20
N TYR A 137 -11.05 -14.74 -18.89
CA TYR A 137 -9.98 -14.97 -19.87
C TYR A 137 -10.05 -13.99 -21.05
N GLY A 138 -11.26 -13.72 -21.55
CA GLY A 138 -11.52 -12.71 -22.58
C GLY A 138 -11.07 -11.31 -22.16
N GLN A 139 -11.35 -10.92 -20.90
CA GLN A 139 -10.90 -9.64 -20.33
C GLN A 139 -9.38 -9.52 -20.28
N LEU A 140 -8.69 -10.59 -19.86
CA LEU A 140 -7.23 -10.62 -19.87
C LEU A 140 -6.68 -10.41 -21.29
N ARG A 141 -7.25 -11.11 -22.28
CA ARG A 141 -6.85 -10.98 -23.68
C ARG A 141 -7.07 -9.57 -24.24
N GLU A 142 -8.21 -8.96 -23.94
CA GLU A 142 -8.49 -7.57 -24.32
C GLU A 142 -7.46 -6.62 -23.71
N LEU A 143 -7.12 -6.81 -22.43
CA LEU A 143 -6.14 -6.00 -21.72
C LEU A 143 -4.73 -6.13 -22.32
N ILE A 144 -4.29 -7.35 -22.63
CA ILE A 144 -3.01 -7.63 -23.29
C ILE A 144 -2.96 -6.94 -24.66
N THR A 145 -4.04 -7.08 -25.45
CA THR A 145 -4.17 -6.47 -26.77
C THR A 145 -4.12 -4.95 -26.69
N LYS A 146 -4.87 -4.35 -25.76
CA LYS A 146 -4.92 -2.89 -25.54
C LYS A 146 -3.56 -2.31 -25.13
N LYS A 147 -2.75 -3.08 -24.40
CA LYS A 147 -1.39 -2.69 -24.02
C LYS A 147 -0.35 -2.97 -25.11
N ASN A 148 -0.75 -3.49 -26.26
CA ASN A 148 0.13 -3.91 -27.35
C ASN A 148 1.21 -4.89 -26.88
N ILE A 149 0.88 -5.76 -25.92
CA ILE A 149 1.80 -6.79 -25.44
C ILE A 149 1.71 -7.96 -26.43
N PRO A 150 2.83 -8.44 -27.00
CA PRO A 150 2.84 -9.65 -27.82
C PRO A 150 2.10 -10.81 -27.16
N TYR A 151 1.17 -11.43 -27.87
CA TYR A 151 0.31 -12.52 -27.41
C TYR A 151 0.27 -13.60 -28.48
N ARG A 152 0.77 -14.80 -28.17
CA ARG A 152 0.88 -15.89 -29.15
C ARG A 152 0.67 -17.28 -28.56
N ARG A 153 0.25 -18.22 -29.39
CA ARG A 153 0.14 -19.64 -29.01
C ARG A 153 1.51 -20.28 -28.81
N ALA A 154 1.57 -21.18 -27.84
CA ALA A 154 2.67 -22.11 -27.65
C ALA A 154 2.71 -23.13 -28.78
N LYS A 155 3.91 -23.59 -29.15
CA LYS A 155 4.12 -24.61 -30.17
C LYS A 155 4.93 -25.76 -29.60
N MET A 156 4.43 -26.98 -29.79
CA MET A 156 5.14 -28.18 -29.38
C MET A 156 6.53 -28.24 -30.01
N GLY A 157 7.55 -28.46 -29.19
CA GLY A 157 8.96 -28.50 -29.58
C GLY A 157 9.65 -27.13 -29.68
N GLU A 158 8.94 -26.01 -29.49
CA GLU A 158 9.58 -24.69 -29.54
C GLU A 158 10.56 -24.48 -28.39
N MET A 159 11.66 -23.78 -28.70
CA MET A 159 12.64 -23.33 -27.72
C MET A 159 12.28 -21.95 -27.20
N LEU A 160 12.34 -21.77 -25.88
CA LEU A 160 11.99 -20.55 -25.17
C LEU A 160 13.26 -19.78 -24.75
N ASP A 161 13.27 -18.46 -24.91
CA ASP A 161 14.39 -17.61 -24.50
C ASP A 161 14.32 -17.30 -22.99
N TRP A 162 14.90 -18.18 -22.17
CA TRP A 162 15.01 -17.94 -20.72
C TRP A 162 16.35 -17.31 -20.31
N GLY A 163 17.14 -16.86 -21.29
CA GLY A 163 18.48 -16.33 -21.11
C GLY A 163 19.58 -17.38 -21.28
N LYS A 164 20.84 -16.91 -21.33
CA LYS A 164 22.01 -17.76 -21.62
C LYS A 164 22.19 -18.91 -20.63
N GLY A 165 22.52 -20.08 -21.17
CA GLY A 165 22.84 -21.28 -20.39
C GLY A 165 21.62 -22.08 -19.91
N ILE A 166 20.42 -21.71 -20.35
CA ILE A 166 19.17 -22.39 -20.02
C ILE A 166 18.56 -22.94 -21.32
N GLU A 167 18.37 -24.26 -21.39
CA GLU A 167 17.64 -24.92 -22.46
C GLU A 167 16.19 -25.14 -22.01
N ALA A 168 15.28 -24.26 -22.44
CA ALA A 168 13.85 -24.35 -22.14
C ALA A 168 13.06 -24.72 -23.39
N GLN A 169 12.28 -25.80 -23.33
CA GLN A 169 11.49 -26.33 -24.44
C GLN A 169 10.05 -26.61 -24.03
N VAL A 170 9.09 -26.26 -24.89
CA VAL A 170 7.69 -26.72 -24.76
C VAL A 170 7.61 -28.18 -25.22
N LEU A 171 7.37 -29.10 -24.29
CA LEU A 171 7.23 -30.53 -24.58
C LEU A 171 5.80 -30.91 -24.98
N TYR A 172 4.81 -30.20 -24.48
CA TYR A 172 3.42 -30.50 -24.77
C TYR A 172 2.56 -29.23 -24.68
N CYS A 173 1.59 -29.10 -25.57
CA CYS A 173 0.52 -28.10 -25.58
C CYS A 173 -0.61 -28.63 -26.49
N ASP A 174 -1.68 -27.87 -26.76
CA ASP A 174 -2.76 -28.30 -27.67
C ASP A 174 -2.26 -28.56 -29.11
N ALA A 175 -1.85 -29.81 -29.38
CA ALA A 175 -1.32 -30.24 -30.68
C ALA A 175 -2.39 -30.70 -31.67
N ARG A 176 -3.67 -30.81 -31.25
CA ARG A 176 -4.72 -31.46 -32.07
C ARG A 176 -5.46 -30.49 -32.99
N ARG A 177 -5.51 -29.18 -32.67
CA ARG A 177 -6.17 -28.16 -33.52
C ARG A 177 -5.44 -27.87 -34.84
N ASP A 178 -4.11 -27.90 -34.86
CA ASP A 178 -3.34 -27.57 -36.08
C ASP A 178 -3.35 -28.71 -37.14
N SER A 179 -3.87 -29.89 -36.78
CA SER A 179 -3.86 -31.10 -37.63
C SER A 179 -5.20 -31.47 -38.28
N GLN A 180 -6.31 -30.79 -37.93
CA GLN A 180 -7.63 -31.11 -38.49
C GLN A 180 -8.17 -30.00 -39.38
N GLU A 181 -8.46 -30.33 -40.64
CA GLU A 181 -9.18 -29.49 -41.62
C GLU A 181 -10.64 -29.17 -41.20
N ASN A 182 -11.13 -29.78 -40.11
CA ASN A 182 -12.48 -29.54 -39.59
C ASN A 182 -12.47 -28.48 -38.49
N LYS A 183 -12.86 -27.26 -38.86
CA LYS A 183 -13.13 -26.10 -38.00
C LYS A 183 -14.43 -26.26 -37.16
N SER A 184 -14.67 -27.41 -36.56
CA SER A 184 -15.76 -27.55 -35.59
C SER A 184 -15.23 -27.26 -34.19
N ASP A 185 -15.86 -26.32 -33.48
CA ASP A 185 -15.53 -25.95 -32.09
C ASP A 185 -15.83 -27.06 -31.06
N GLU A 186 -16.19 -28.27 -31.50
CA GLU A 186 -16.59 -29.41 -30.67
C GLU A 186 -15.43 -30.34 -30.26
N LEU A 187 -14.21 -29.84 -30.09
CA LEU A 187 -13.16 -30.62 -29.43
C LEU A 187 -13.42 -30.65 -27.92
N LYS A 188 -14.24 -31.61 -27.46
CA LYS A 188 -14.43 -31.98 -26.05
C LYS A 188 -13.11 -32.53 -25.48
N THR A 189 -12.20 -31.64 -25.12
CA THR A 189 -10.90 -31.97 -24.52
C THR A 189 -10.79 -31.20 -23.21
N ASP A 190 -10.46 -31.90 -22.12
CA ASP A 190 -10.26 -31.30 -20.79
C ASP A 190 -9.20 -30.18 -20.90
N PRO A 191 -9.51 -28.93 -20.51
CA PRO A 191 -8.54 -27.83 -20.54
C PRO A 191 -7.25 -28.14 -19.77
N ASN A 192 -7.31 -28.95 -18.71
CA ASN A 192 -6.14 -29.41 -17.98
C ASN A 192 -5.17 -30.17 -18.89
N ASP A 193 -5.70 -31.03 -19.75
CA ASP A 193 -4.94 -31.83 -20.71
C ASP A 193 -4.38 -30.99 -21.87
N MET A 194 -4.71 -29.70 -21.92
CA MET A 194 -4.10 -28.73 -22.83
C MET A 194 -2.94 -27.96 -22.18
N SER A 195 -2.58 -28.20 -20.91
CA SER A 195 -1.51 -27.47 -20.22
C SER A 195 -0.23 -27.35 -21.06
N ILE A 196 0.36 -26.15 -21.13
CA ILE A 196 1.74 -25.98 -21.62
C ILE A 196 2.67 -26.70 -20.65
N ILE A 197 3.33 -27.75 -21.13
CA ILE A 197 4.34 -28.48 -20.36
C ILE A 197 5.71 -28.03 -20.82
N ILE A 198 6.47 -27.43 -19.91
CA ILE A 198 7.80 -26.87 -20.20
C ILE A 198 8.86 -27.68 -19.46
N LYS A 199 9.88 -28.10 -20.19
CA LYS A 199 11.12 -28.62 -19.61
C LYS A 199 12.22 -27.58 -19.72
N ALA A 200 12.84 -27.24 -18.60
CA ALA A 200 13.98 -26.33 -18.55
C ALA A 200 15.20 -27.04 -17.96
N THR A 201 16.34 -26.97 -18.66
CA THR A 201 17.59 -27.63 -18.25
C THR A 201 18.70 -26.60 -18.12
N VAL A 202 19.41 -26.63 -16.99
CA VAL A 202 20.60 -25.82 -16.70
C VAL A 202 21.70 -26.77 -16.24
N GLY A 203 22.70 -26.99 -17.09
CA GLY A 203 23.75 -27.98 -16.83
C GLY A 203 23.17 -29.39 -16.60
N LYS A 204 23.28 -29.90 -15.37
CA LYS A 204 22.78 -31.20 -14.92
C LYS A 204 21.43 -31.15 -14.20
N VAL A 205 20.92 -29.95 -13.92
CA VAL A 205 19.66 -29.75 -13.19
C VAL A 205 18.56 -29.44 -14.20
N SER A 206 17.42 -30.11 -14.08
CA SER A 206 16.26 -29.79 -14.91
C SER A 206 14.95 -29.72 -14.13
N TYR A 207 14.03 -28.92 -14.65
CA TYR A 207 12.68 -28.72 -14.14
C TYR A 207 11.67 -29.19 -15.19
N LEU A 208 10.60 -29.84 -14.75
CA LEU A 208 9.44 -30.16 -15.57
C LEU A 208 8.20 -29.48 -14.97
N PHE A 209 7.72 -28.43 -15.63
CA PHE A 209 6.53 -27.66 -15.25
C PHE A 209 5.34 -28.22 -16.01
N THR A 210 4.38 -28.83 -15.31
CA THR A 210 3.31 -29.62 -15.91
C THR A 210 1.95 -28.92 -15.92
N GLY A 211 1.82 -27.75 -15.28
CA GLY A 211 0.51 -27.13 -15.03
C GLY A 211 -0.43 -28.12 -14.35
N ASP A 212 -1.61 -28.31 -14.96
CA ASP A 212 -2.63 -29.25 -14.49
C ASP A 212 -2.79 -30.49 -15.38
N ALA A 213 -1.79 -30.77 -16.22
CA ALA A 213 -1.77 -31.95 -17.08
C ALA A 213 -2.15 -33.24 -16.32
N GLY A 214 -3.15 -33.94 -16.87
CA GLY A 214 -3.58 -35.24 -16.36
C GLY A 214 -2.80 -36.40 -16.96
N LYS A 215 -3.27 -37.62 -16.68
CA LYS A 215 -2.68 -38.88 -17.17
C LYS A 215 -2.58 -38.98 -18.70
N LYS A 216 -3.43 -38.29 -19.46
CA LYS A 216 -3.41 -38.38 -20.92
C LYS A 216 -2.17 -37.69 -21.51
N PRO A 217 -1.89 -36.40 -21.24
CA PRO A 217 -0.61 -35.78 -21.60
C PRO A 217 0.61 -36.54 -21.08
N GLU A 218 0.54 -37.11 -19.87
CA GLU A 218 1.62 -37.94 -19.33
C GLU A 218 1.95 -39.14 -20.23
N ILE A 219 0.93 -39.89 -20.67
CA ILE A 219 1.09 -41.03 -21.58
C ILE A 219 1.64 -40.56 -22.92
N ASP A 220 1.10 -39.48 -23.48
CA ASP A 220 1.51 -38.94 -24.76
C ASP A 220 2.99 -38.48 -24.70
N MET A 221 3.39 -37.79 -23.63
CA MET A 221 4.78 -37.39 -23.41
C MET A 221 5.72 -38.59 -23.24
N VAL A 222 5.33 -39.62 -22.49
CA VAL A 222 6.15 -40.85 -22.33
C VAL A 222 6.40 -41.49 -23.68
N ALA A 223 5.37 -41.57 -24.53
CA ALA A 223 5.50 -42.13 -25.88
C ALA A 223 6.39 -41.27 -26.80
N LEU A 224 6.28 -39.94 -26.72
CA LEU A 224 7.02 -39.01 -27.58
C LEU A 224 8.49 -38.84 -27.19
N TYR A 225 8.78 -38.81 -25.89
CA TYR A 225 10.08 -38.37 -25.37
C TYR A 225 10.86 -39.46 -24.63
N GLY A 226 10.18 -40.47 -24.08
CA GLY A 226 10.82 -41.55 -23.32
C GLY A 226 11.79 -41.03 -22.25
N GLU A 227 13.01 -41.56 -22.20
CA GLU A 227 14.03 -41.17 -21.22
C GLU A 227 14.42 -39.68 -21.26
N LYS A 228 14.11 -38.96 -22.34
CA LYS A 228 14.33 -37.50 -22.39
C LYS A 228 13.46 -36.74 -21.39
N LEU A 229 12.45 -37.37 -20.79
CA LEU A 229 11.65 -36.77 -19.72
C LEU A 229 12.34 -36.75 -18.35
N LYS A 230 13.40 -37.55 -18.14
CA LYS A 230 14.14 -37.61 -16.86
C LYS A 230 14.43 -36.20 -16.33
N THR A 231 13.97 -35.88 -15.14
CA THR A 231 14.08 -34.51 -14.59
C THR A 231 14.56 -34.50 -13.15
N THR A 232 15.17 -33.40 -12.71
CA THR A 232 15.58 -33.25 -11.30
C THR A 232 14.40 -32.81 -10.44
N VAL A 233 13.63 -31.83 -10.90
CA VAL A 233 12.49 -31.24 -10.18
C VAL A 233 11.22 -31.38 -11.01
N LEU A 234 10.18 -31.94 -10.41
CA LEU A 234 8.84 -32.02 -10.98
C LEU A 234 7.91 -31.04 -10.27
N LYS A 235 7.26 -30.13 -11.02
CA LYS A 235 6.01 -29.52 -10.51
C LYS A 235 4.91 -30.56 -10.63
N SER A 236 4.27 -30.88 -9.52
CA SER A 236 3.20 -31.87 -9.46
C SER A 236 2.02 -31.47 -10.34
N GLY A 237 1.61 -32.33 -11.27
CA GLY A 237 0.44 -32.05 -12.11
C GLY A 237 -0.81 -31.84 -11.25
N HIS A 238 -1.62 -30.85 -11.60
CA HIS A 238 -2.97 -30.65 -11.08
C HIS A 238 -3.01 -30.57 -9.55
N HIS A 239 -2.10 -29.77 -8.98
CA HIS A 239 -1.99 -29.53 -7.53
C HIS A 239 -1.82 -30.80 -6.68
N GLY A 240 -1.45 -31.94 -7.30
CA GLY A 240 -1.38 -33.24 -6.63
C GLY A 240 -2.72 -34.01 -6.61
N SER A 241 -3.59 -33.76 -7.59
CA SER A 241 -4.81 -34.52 -7.83
C SER A 241 -4.51 -35.96 -8.28
N LYS A 242 -5.35 -36.92 -7.87
CA LYS A 242 -5.31 -38.33 -8.32
C LYS A 242 -5.47 -38.52 -9.84
N THR A 243 -5.79 -37.45 -10.57
CA THR A 243 -5.92 -37.42 -12.04
C THR A 243 -4.57 -37.28 -12.76
N SER A 244 -3.50 -36.96 -12.04
CA SER A 244 -2.13 -36.86 -12.56
C SER A 244 -1.20 -37.86 -11.85
N SER A 245 0.08 -37.78 -12.16
CA SER A 245 1.22 -38.49 -11.58
C SER A 245 1.10 -40.01 -11.64
N SER A 246 0.78 -40.56 -12.82
CA SER A 246 0.74 -42.01 -13.00
C SER A 246 2.09 -42.67 -12.73
N HIS A 247 2.09 -43.91 -12.22
CA HIS A 247 3.32 -44.69 -12.05
C HIS A 247 4.15 -44.77 -13.34
N ALA A 248 3.50 -45.02 -14.49
CA ALA A 248 4.19 -45.10 -15.78
C ALA A 248 4.93 -43.81 -16.17
N PHE A 249 4.35 -42.64 -15.83
CA PHE A 249 5.02 -41.36 -16.01
C PHE A 249 6.19 -41.19 -15.06
N MET A 250 5.98 -41.48 -13.77
CA MET A 250 6.99 -41.34 -12.74
C MET A 250 8.18 -42.30 -12.92
N ASP A 251 7.94 -43.51 -13.45
CA ASP A 251 8.97 -44.51 -13.83
C ASP A 251 9.93 -43.99 -14.91
N VAL A 252 9.48 -43.03 -15.74
CA VAL A 252 10.28 -42.44 -16.84
C VAL A 252 10.89 -41.10 -16.45
N VAL A 253 10.13 -40.27 -15.73
CA VAL A 253 10.56 -38.92 -15.29
C VAL A 253 11.57 -39.01 -14.15
N VAL A 254 11.44 -40.01 -13.27
CA VAL A 254 12.34 -40.31 -12.13
C VAL A 254 12.83 -39.05 -11.40
N PRO A 255 11.92 -38.19 -10.90
CA PRO A 255 12.30 -36.94 -10.25
C PRO A 255 12.92 -37.16 -8.87
N GLU A 256 13.96 -36.38 -8.54
CA GLU A 256 14.54 -36.36 -7.19
C GLU A 256 13.69 -35.51 -6.24
N TYR A 257 13.15 -34.39 -6.75
CA TYR A 257 12.33 -33.45 -5.99
C TYR A 257 10.97 -33.23 -6.65
N GLY A 258 9.94 -33.07 -5.83
CA GLY A 258 8.61 -32.67 -6.26
C GLY A 258 8.16 -31.41 -5.53
N VAL A 259 7.52 -30.49 -6.24
CA VAL A 259 6.86 -29.32 -5.64
C VAL A 259 5.36 -29.39 -5.94
N ILE A 260 4.55 -29.36 -4.88
CA ILE A 260 3.09 -29.33 -4.97
C ILE A 260 2.61 -27.92 -4.59
N SER A 261 2.06 -27.19 -5.56
CA SER A 261 1.31 -25.98 -5.29
C SER A 261 -0.10 -26.37 -4.85
N ALA A 262 -0.43 -26.14 -3.58
CA ALA A 262 -1.76 -26.37 -3.02
C ALA A 262 -1.99 -25.45 -1.82
N GLY A 263 -3.26 -25.12 -1.55
CA GLY A 263 -3.61 -24.23 -0.45
C GLY A 263 -3.92 -25.00 0.83
N LYS A 264 -3.50 -24.47 1.98
CA LYS A 264 -3.85 -25.06 3.28
C LYS A 264 -5.37 -25.07 3.45
N GLY A 265 -5.94 -26.28 3.60
CA GLY A 265 -7.39 -26.47 3.74
C GLY A 265 -8.18 -26.20 2.46
N ASN A 266 -7.58 -26.34 1.27
CA ASN A 266 -8.30 -26.21 0.01
C ASN A 266 -9.47 -27.22 -0.07
N SER A 267 -10.55 -26.80 -0.73
CA SER A 267 -11.80 -27.57 -0.84
C SER A 267 -11.72 -28.78 -1.79
N PHE A 268 -10.65 -28.89 -2.58
CA PHE A 268 -10.45 -29.97 -3.54
C PHE A 268 -9.85 -31.23 -2.90
N GLY A 269 -9.34 -31.11 -1.67
CA GLY A 269 -8.65 -32.21 -0.98
C GLY A 269 -7.27 -32.50 -1.60
N HIS A 270 -6.66 -31.49 -2.22
CA HIS A 270 -5.34 -31.57 -2.81
C HIS A 270 -4.24 -31.23 -1.78
N PRO A 271 -3.02 -31.79 -1.90
CA PRO A 271 -2.73 -33.00 -2.66
C PRO A 271 -3.50 -34.21 -2.11
N THR A 272 -3.89 -35.11 -3.01
CA THR A 272 -4.62 -36.32 -2.62
C THR A 272 -3.66 -37.35 -2.01
N PRO A 273 -4.11 -38.17 -1.03
CA PRO A 273 -3.28 -39.22 -0.44
C PRO A 273 -2.65 -40.17 -1.48
N VAL A 274 -3.40 -40.52 -2.52
CA VAL A 274 -2.91 -41.41 -3.60
C VAL A 274 -1.67 -40.86 -4.29
N VAL A 275 -1.63 -39.54 -4.57
CA VAL A 275 -0.45 -38.94 -5.22
C VAL A 275 0.74 -38.88 -4.26
N LEU A 276 0.50 -38.59 -2.98
CA LEU A 276 1.54 -38.62 -1.96
C LEU A 276 2.14 -40.03 -1.80
N ASP A 277 1.31 -41.07 -1.84
CA ASP A 277 1.76 -42.47 -1.80
C ASP A 277 2.61 -42.83 -3.04
N ILE A 278 2.25 -42.33 -4.23
CA ILE A 278 3.05 -42.50 -5.45
C ILE A 278 4.41 -41.82 -5.29
N TYR A 279 4.44 -40.60 -4.77
CA TYR A 279 5.68 -39.85 -4.56
C TYR A 279 6.58 -40.51 -3.51
N ASP A 280 6.01 -41.07 -2.45
CA ASP A 280 6.74 -41.86 -1.45
C ASP A 280 7.30 -43.17 -2.04
N TYR A 281 6.50 -43.89 -2.84
CA TYR A 281 6.93 -45.10 -3.55
C TYR A 281 8.16 -44.83 -4.43
N HIS A 282 8.18 -43.69 -5.12
CA HIS A 282 9.30 -43.23 -5.94
C HIS A 282 10.44 -42.56 -5.16
N LYS A 283 10.33 -42.50 -3.83
CA LYS A 283 11.32 -41.88 -2.91
C LYS A 283 11.62 -40.43 -3.27
N MET A 284 10.64 -39.72 -3.84
CA MET A 284 10.78 -38.33 -4.21
C MET A 284 10.73 -37.44 -2.96
N LYS A 285 11.63 -36.47 -2.86
CA LYS A 285 11.54 -35.47 -1.79
C LYS A 285 10.50 -34.40 -2.16
N VAL A 286 9.41 -34.35 -1.41
CA VAL A 286 8.27 -33.49 -1.71
C VAL A 286 8.31 -32.21 -0.87
N PHE A 287 8.16 -31.06 -1.52
CA PHE A 287 7.83 -29.77 -0.91
C PHE A 287 6.40 -29.40 -1.25
N ARG A 288 5.67 -28.79 -0.31
CA ARG A 288 4.26 -28.43 -0.52
C ARG A 288 3.99 -27.02 -0.05
N THR A 289 3.40 -26.18 -0.88
CA THR A 289 3.15 -24.78 -0.48
C THR A 289 2.21 -24.66 0.73
N ASP A 290 1.28 -25.60 0.92
CA ASP A 290 0.37 -25.62 2.06
C ASP A 290 1.04 -25.92 3.41
N LEU A 291 2.23 -26.54 3.39
CA LEU A 291 3.02 -26.86 4.58
C LEU A 291 4.28 -25.99 4.69
N ASP A 292 4.93 -25.73 3.56
CA ASP A 292 6.25 -25.13 3.43
C ASP A 292 6.22 -23.66 3.00
N GLY A 293 5.05 -23.07 2.75
CA GLY A 293 4.89 -21.71 2.24
C GLY A 293 5.51 -21.56 0.86
N HIS A 294 6.18 -20.44 0.58
CA HIS A 294 6.91 -20.28 -0.68
C HIS A 294 8.05 -21.31 -0.76
N VAL A 295 8.16 -22.00 -1.89
CA VAL A 295 9.25 -22.95 -2.15
C VAL A 295 10.18 -22.32 -3.17
N GLU A 296 11.36 -21.89 -2.74
CA GLU A 296 12.39 -21.30 -3.59
C GLU A 296 13.50 -22.32 -3.85
N SER A 297 13.88 -22.49 -5.11
CA SER A 297 15.06 -23.27 -5.49
C SER A 297 16.09 -22.40 -6.19
N PHE A 298 17.38 -22.74 -5.99
CA PHE A 298 18.51 -22.04 -6.57
C PHE A 298 19.48 -23.06 -7.13
N THR A 299 19.93 -22.86 -8.37
CA THR A 299 20.88 -23.74 -9.02
C THR A 299 21.94 -22.97 -9.81
N ASP A 300 23.17 -23.49 -9.78
CA ASP A 300 24.30 -23.12 -10.63
C ASP A 300 24.46 -24.08 -11.83
N GLY A 301 23.47 -24.96 -12.04
CA GLY A 301 23.49 -26.01 -13.06
C GLY A 301 24.30 -27.26 -12.69
N LYS A 302 24.93 -27.32 -11.52
CA LYS A 302 25.60 -28.52 -11.00
C LYS A 302 24.91 -29.04 -9.76
N THR A 303 24.46 -28.12 -8.91
CA THR A 303 23.80 -28.38 -7.63
C THR A 303 22.48 -27.63 -7.56
N ILE A 304 21.57 -28.13 -6.73
CA ILE A 304 20.30 -27.46 -6.43
C ILE A 304 20.11 -27.39 -4.91
N ARG A 305 19.67 -26.22 -4.43
CA ARG A 305 19.26 -26.03 -3.03
C ARG A 305 17.84 -25.50 -2.97
N PHE A 306 17.09 -25.92 -1.96
CA PHE A 306 15.74 -25.44 -1.68
C PHE A 306 15.73 -24.61 -0.39
N VAL A 307 14.95 -23.53 -0.40
CA VAL A 307 14.64 -22.69 0.74
C VAL A 307 13.12 -22.55 0.78
N THR A 308 12.54 -22.90 1.92
CA THR A 308 11.12 -22.73 2.18
C THR A 308 10.91 -21.80 3.35
N ASP A 309 9.65 -21.47 3.63
CA ASP A 309 9.31 -20.69 4.81
C ASP A 309 9.77 -21.38 6.11
N ASN A 310 9.85 -22.72 6.10
CA ASN A 310 10.28 -23.56 7.22
C ASN A 310 11.80 -23.85 7.25
N SER A 311 12.58 -23.51 6.21
CA SER A 311 14.03 -23.77 6.18
C SER A 311 14.79 -23.04 7.28
N LEU A 312 15.91 -23.55 7.78
CA LEU A 312 16.73 -22.78 8.72
C LEU A 312 17.17 -21.46 8.07
N ILE A 313 17.22 -20.39 8.86
CA ILE A 313 17.82 -19.13 8.40
C ILE A 313 19.32 -19.34 8.20
N GLU A 314 19.88 -18.80 7.11
CA GLU A 314 21.29 -18.92 6.70
C GLU A 314 21.77 -17.61 6.07
N PHE A 315 23.07 -17.29 6.16
CA PHE A 315 23.65 -16.16 5.43
C PHE A 315 23.70 -16.47 3.93
N ALA A 316 22.98 -15.69 3.12
CA ALA A 316 23.08 -15.72 1.67
C ALA A 316 24.30 -14.92 1.18
N GLN A 317 24.60 -13.81 1.86
CA GLN A 317 25.85 -13.07 1.75
C GLN A 317 26.37 -12.79 3.16
N THR A 318 27.63 -13.11 3.42
CA THR A 318 28.25 -12.86 4.71
C THR A 318 28.35 -11.36 5.01
N PRO A 319 28.25 -10.94 6.28
CA PRO A 319 28.35 -9.54 6.67
C PRO A 319 29.61 -8.81 6.21
N LYS A 320 29.40 -7.57 5.75
CA LYS A 320 30.43 -6.66 5.24
C LYS A 320 30.20 -5.23 5.75
N VAL A 321 31.27 -4.55 6.13
CA VAL A 321 31.24 -3.10 6.42
C VAL A 321 31.13 -2.33 5.11
N ILE A 322 30.05 -1.56 4.95
CA ILE A 322 29.77 -0.78 3.74
C ILE A 322 30.05 0.72 3.92
N ALA A 323 30.10 1.22 5.16
CA ALA A 323 30.52 2.57 5.49
C ALA A 323 31.27 2.59 6.83
N LEU A 324 32.30 3.44 6.95
CA LEU A 324 33.13 3.52 8.14
C LEU A 324 33.62 4.96 8.36
N THR A 325 33.44 5.48 9.57
CA THR A 325 33.96 6.77 10.02
C THR A 325 34.71 6.60 11.34
N ALA A 326 35.33 7.66 11.87
CA ALA A 326 36.03 7.62 13.15
C ALA A 326 35.13 7.23 14.33
N ASN A 327 33.81 7.39 14.21
CA ASN A 327 32.85 7.18 15.29
C ASN A 327 31.63 6.31 14.92
N SER A 328 31.58 5.76 13.71
CA SER A 328 30.48 4.90 13.27
C SER A 328 30.90 3.88 12.23
N ALA A 329 30.14 2.79 12.12
CA ALA A 329 30.32 1.78 11.09
C ALA A 329 28.97 1.20 10.67
N THR A 330 28.73 1.09 9.36
CA THR A 330 27.54 0.45 8.81
C THR A 330 27.89 -0.91 8.24
N ILE A 331 27.21 -1.95 8.71
CA ILE A 331 27.40 -3.35 8.33
C ILE A 331 26.16 -3.82 7.57
N GLN A 332 26.36 -4.51 6.45
CA GLN A 332 25.28 -5.06 5.63
C GLN A 332 25.52 -6.53 5.30
N TRP A 333 24.45 -7.32 5.27
CA TRP A 333 24.44 -8.72 4.85
C TRP A 333 23.09 -9.12 4.28
N THR A 334 23.02 -10.33 3.73
CA THR A 334 21.75 -10.91 3.29
C THR A 334 21.56 -12.32 3.84
N THR A 335 20.31 -12.70 4.10
CA THR A 335 19.92 -14.05 4.50
C THR A 335 19.09 -14.73 3.42
N ASN A 336 19.05 -16.06 3.47
CA ASN A 336 18.28 -16.89 2.55
C ASN A 336 16.75 -16.64 2.65
N LYS A 337 16.28 -16.19 3.81
CA LYS A 337 14.89 -15.80 4.08
C LYS A 337 14.83 -14.58 5.02
N PRO A 338 13.68 -13.89 5.14
CA PRO A 338 13.55 -12.75 6.04
C PRO A 338 13.88 -13.13 7.49
N GLY A 339 14.71 -12.32 8.15
CA GLY A 339 15.08 -12.51 9.55
C GLY A 339 15.09 -11.22 10.34
N THR A 340 14.95 -11.31 11.66
CA THR A 340 15.20 -10.21 12.60
C THR A 340 16.67 -10.24 12.99
N THR A 341 17.24 -9.12 13.43
CA THR A 341 18.70 -8.99 13.56
C THR A 341 19.10 -8.33 14.87
N ALA A 342 20.15 -8.85 15.48
CA ALA A 342 20.89 -8.25 16.60
C ALA A 342 22.37 -8.16 16.25
N VAL A 343 23.03 -7.05 16.60
CA VAL A 343 24.47 -6.84 16.46
C VAL A 343 25.04 -6.42 17.80
N PHE A 344 25.78 -7.32 18.44
CA PHE A 344 26.52 -7.08 19.66
C PHE A 344 27.92 -6.59 19.32
N TYR A 345 28.49 -5.62 20.04
CA TYR A 345 29.80 -5.06 19.73
C TYR A 345 30.51 -4.46 20.95
N GLY A 346 31.84 -4.31 20.85
CA GLY A 346 32.68 -3.63 21.85
C GLY A 346 34.18 -3.90 21.68
N ILE A 347 35.03 -3.13 22.36
CA ILE A 347 36.50 -3.19 22.18
C ILE A 347 37.09 -4.46 22.82
N ASN A 348 36.75 -4.72 24.09
CA ASN A 348 37.27 -5.85 24.86
C ASN A 348 36.24 -6.98 25.04
N ALA A 349 34.96 -6.62 25.12
CA ALA A 349 33.82 -7.52 25.29
C ALA A 349 32.61 -6.98 24.50
N LEU A 350 31.69 -7.86 24.10
CA LEU A 350 30.47 -7.52 23.36
C LEU A 350 29.41 -6.95 24.31
N ASN A 351 29.64 -5.74 24.80
CA ASN A 351 28.84 -5.11 25.86
C ASN A 351 27.85 -4.05 25.35
N GLN A 352 27.81 -3.80 24.04
CA GLN A 352 26.82 -2.96 23.39
C GLN A 352 26.04 -3.81 22.38
N SER A 353 24.79 -3.46 22.10
CA SER A 353 23.99 -4.11 21.06
C SER A 353 23.12 -3.13 20.28
N LYS A 354 22.76 -3.53 19.06
CA LYS A 354 21.74 -2.91 18.20
C LYS A 354 20.83 -4.01 17.69
N GLU A 355 19.53 -3.90 17.93
CA GLU A 355 18.56 -4.94 17.58
C GLU A 355 17.43 -4.35 16.73
N TYR A 356 16.93 -5.17 15.81
CA TYR A 356 15.89 -4.86 14.85
C TYR A 356 14.95 -6.07 14.77
N ASP A 357 13.69 -5.87 15.15
CA ASP A 357 12.65 -6.90 15.21
C ASP A 357 11.87 -7.06 13.89
N HIS A 358 12.26 -6.32 12.85
CA HIS A 358 11.63 -6.37 11.54
C HIS A 358 12.31 -7.40 10.62
N ALA A 359 11.52 -8.34 10.11
CA ALA A 359 12.04 -9.42 9.28
C ALA A 359 12.36 -8.98 7.85
N VAL A 360 13.66 -8.93 7.50
CA VAL A 360 14.15 -8.52 6.17
C VAL A 360 15.14 -9.54 5.60
N LYS A 361 15.27 -9.62 4.27
CA LYS A 361 16.31 -10.45 3.61
C LYS A 361 17.65 -9.71 3.55
N THR A 362 17.63 -8.38 3.41
CA THR A 362 18.82 -7.52 3.41
C THR A 362 18.86 -6.73 4.70
N HIS A 363 19.89 -6.97 5.50
CA HIS A 363 20.06 -6.37 6.82
C HIS A 363 21.10 -5.27 6.72
N THR A 364 20.81 -4.11 7.31
CA THR A 364 21.77 -3.01 7.38
C THR A 364 21.75 -2.43 8.78
N VAL A 365 22.89 -2.46 9.48
CA VAL A 365 23.01 -2.00 10.87
C VAL A 365 24.12 -0.96 10.98
N THR A 366 23.79 0.21 11.52
CA THR A 366 24.77 1.26 11.81
C THR A 366 25.10 1.28 13.30
N LEU A 367 26.36 0.98 13.60
CA LEU A 367 26.96 1.15 14.92
C LEU A 367 27.41 2.61 15.06
N THR A 368 27.00 3.29 16.11
CA THR A 368 27.34 4.69 16.39
C THR A 368 28.04 4.84 17.75
N GLY A 369 28.68 5.99 17.98
CA GLY A 369 29.40 6.26 19.22
C GLY A 369 30.71 5.46 19.37
N LEU A 370 31.27 4.98 18.26
CA LEU A 370 32.56 4.30 18.27
C LEU A 370 33.68 5.30 18.64
N LYS A 371 34.77 4.79 19.20
CA LYS A 371 35.95 5.58 19.51
C LYS A 371 36.85 5.65 18.28
N PRO A 372 37.46 6.80 17.95
CA PRO A 372 38.47 6.88 16.89
C PRO A 372 39.65 5.94 17.16
N SER A 373 40.33 5.52 16.10
CA SER A 373 41.55 4.67 16.17
C SER A 373 41.41 3.44 17.08
N SER A 374 40.21 2.83 17.12
CA SER A 374 39.89 1.74 18.03
C SER A 374 39.35 0.53 17.28
N THR A 375 39.77 -0.66 17.68
CA THR A 375 39.26 -1.92 17.14
C THR A 375 38.11 -2.44 17.99
N TYR A 376 36.94 -2.60 17.38
CA TYR A 376 35.75 -3.22 17.95
C TYR A 376 35.62 -4.64 17.45
N LYS A 377 35.31 -5.58 18.35
CA LYS A 377 34.73 -6.89 18.01
C LYS A 377 33.23 -6.71 17.86
N TYR A 378 32.61 -7.47 16.96
CA TYR A 378 31.16 -7.54 16.84
C TYR A 378 30.69 -8.97 16.56
N LYS A 379 29.48 -9.28 17.01
CA LYS A 379 28.74 -10.52 16.75
C LYS A 379 27.36 -10.16 16.23
N ILE A 380 27.02 -10.64 15.06
CA ILE A 380 25.69 -10.56 14.47
C ILE A 380 24.93 -11.84 14.85
N GLU A 381 23.66 -11.70 15.19
CA GLU A 381 22.69 -12.78 15.29
C GLU A 381 21.49 -12.42 14.41
N THR A 382 21.16 -13.24 13.42
CA THR A 382 19.94 -13.07 12.62
C THR A 382 19.01 -14.25 12.87
N ARG A 383 17.80 -13.97 13.34
CA ARG A 383 16.81 -14.96 13.82
C ARG A 383 15.65 -15.07 12.85
N ASP A 384 15.04 -16.25 12.81
CA ASP A 384 13.73 -16.41 12.18
C ASP A 384 12.64 -15.78 13.06
N PRO A 385 11.82 -14.83 12.57
CA PRO A 385 10.73 -14.23 13.34
C PRO A 385 9.66 -15.23 13.79
N ARG A 386 9.49 -16.36 13.09
CA ARG A 386 8.48 -17.39 13.40
C ARG A 386 9.01 -18.46 14.35
N GLU A 387 10.33 -18.62 14.40
CA GLU A 387 11.01 -19.60 15.22
C GLU A 387 12.28 -18.96 15.81
N VAL A 388 12.12 -18.06 16.78
CA VAL A 388 13.19 -17.20 17.32
C VAL A 388 14.42 -17.94 17.87
N GLU A 389 14.26 -19.22 18.17
CA GLU A 389 15.32 -20.15 18.59
C GLU A 389 16.25 -20.57 17.43
N LYS A 390 15.81 -20.42 16.19
CA LYS A 390 16.60 -20.70 14.97
C LYS A 390 17.23 -19.41 14.47
N PHE A 391 18.54 -19.33 14.59
CA PHE A 391 19.32 -18.14 14.22
C PHE A 391 20.69 -18.49 13.64
N VAL A 392 21.24 -17.55 12.89
CA VAL A 392 22.63 -17.59 12.40
C VAL A 392 23.47 -16.54 13.08
N THR A 393 24.75 -16.82 13.24
CA THR A 393 25.67 -15.88 13.87
C THR A 393 26.91 -15.63 13.04
N PHE A 394 27.41 -14.40 13.07
CA PHE A 394 28.67 -14.03 12.43
C PHE A 394 29.49 -13.16 13.36
N GLU A 395 30.79 -13.44 13.51
CA GLU A 395 31.69 -12.62 14.31
C GLU A 395 32.74 -11.94 13.43
N GLY A 396 33.08 -10.70 13.77
CA GLY A 396 34.07 -9.92 13.04
C GLY A 396 34.69 -8.80 13.87
N THR A 397 35.55 -8.03 13.23
CA THR A 397 36.17 -6.85 13.82
C THR A 397 36.08 -5.63 12.90
N ILE A 398 36.01 -4.44 13.49
CA ILE A 398 36.01 -3.15 12.80
C ILE A 398 37.08 -2.28 13.46
N THR A 399 37.99 -1.69 12.68
CA THR A 399 38.95 -0.71 13.20
C THR A 399 38.59 0.66 12.67
N THR A 400 38.19 1.58 13.54
CA THR A 400 37.83 2.94 13.14
C THR A 400 39.08 3.75 12.76
N PRO A 401 38.99 4.66 11.76
CA PRO A 401 40.07 5.58 11.42
C PRO A 401 40.29 6.65 12.51
N ALA A 402 41.40 7.39 12.41
CA ALA A 402 41.66 8.54 13.26
C ALA A 402 40.72 9.72 12.96
N GLY A 403 40.33 10.48 13.99
CA GLY A 403 39.41 11.63 13.89
C GLY A 403 39.19 12.29 15.25
N ALA A 404 38.66 13.52 15.28
CA ALA A 404 38.40 14.25 16.53
C ALA A 404 37.27 13.59 17.35
N GLU A 405 37.44 13.51 18.67
CA GLU A 405 36.49 12.91 19.64
C GLU A 405 35.13 13.63 19.76
N ASN A 406 34.75 14.53 18.85
CA ASN A 406 33.46 15.21 18.97
C ASN A 406 32.35 14.16 18.94
N PRO A 407 31.69 13.89 20.08
CA PRO A 407 30.80 12.77 20.19
C PRO A 407 29.56 13.11 19.36
N LEU A 408 29.28 12.30 18.34
CA LEU A 408 27.92 12.25 17.79
C LEU A 408 27.02 11.76 18.92
N PRO A 409 26.06 12.55 19.43
CA PRO A 409 25.33 12.16 20.64
C PRO A 409 24.18 11.19 20.31
N LYS A 410 23.93 10.31 21.28
CA LYS A 410 22.83 9.33 21.31
C LYS A 410 21.46 10.02 21.31
N ILE A 411 20.51 9.44 20.58
CA ILE A 411 19.07 9.61 20.84
C ILE A 411 18.76 8.88 22.15
N VAL A 412 18.35 9.60 23.19
CA VAL A 412 18.12 9.02 24.53
C VAL A 412 16.69 8.48 24.69
N SER A 413 15.72 8.94 23.90
CA SER A 413 14.40 8.32 23.78
C SER A 413 13.61 8.88 22.61
N ILE A 414 12.94 8.00 21.86
CA ILE A 414 11.74 8.38 21.08
C ILE A 414 10.56 7.95 21.95
N GLY A 415 9.77 8.90 22.43
CA GLY A 415 8.51 8.60 23.11
C GLY A 415 7.45 8.32 22.06
N VAL A 416 7.31 7.07 21.63
CA VAL A 416 6.16 6.59 20.85
C VAL A 416 5.39 5.60 21.71
N ASN A 417 4.11 5.88 21.95
CA ASN A 417 3.21 4.89 22.51
C ASN A 417 2.71 4.02 21.34
N TYR A 418 3.37 2.87 21.17
CA TYR A 418 3.13 1.74 20.25
C TYR A 418 3.81 1.72 18.86
N ASP A 419 4.15 0.48 18.48
CA ASP A 419 5.05 0.04 17.41
C ASP A 419 4.62 0.44 15.98
N LYS A 420 5.60 0.97 15.24
CA LYS A 420 5.63 1.33 13.80
C LYS A 420 4.86 2.58 13.40
N LEU A 421 5.63 3.59 12.97
CA LEU A 421 5.12 4.86 12.47
C LEU A 421 5.38 5.00 10.97
N TYR A 422 4.31 5.16 10.19
CA TYR A 422 4.37 5.57 8.79
C TYR A 422 4.27 7.09 8.75
N MET A 423 5.32 7.77 8.29
CA MET A 423 5.36 9.23 8.26
C MET A 423 4.86 9.74 6.91
N LYS A 424 3.86 10.62 6.94
CA LYS A 424 3.49 11.42 5.76
C LYS A 424 3.17 12.89 6.09
N HIS A 425 3.25 13.32 7.36
CA HIS A 425 2.82 14.65 7.83
C HIS A 425 3.59 15.11 9.08
N PRO A 426 3.57 16.43 9.41
CA PRO A 426 4.42 17.06 10.41
C PRO A 426 4.48 16.32 11.74
N PHE A 427 5.68 16.16 12.28
CA PHE A 427 5.91 15.67 13.63
C PHE A 427 6.28 16.84 14.54
N LYS A 428 5.87 16.76 15.82
CA LYS A 428 6.22 17.75 16.84
C LYS A 428 7.56 17.38 17.46
N VAL A 429 8.52 18.28 17.38
CA VAL A 429 9.78 18.18 18.10
C VAL A 429 9.67 19.03 19.36
N LEU A 430 9.73 18.38 20.51
CA LEU A 430 9.85 19.05 21.80
C LEU A 430 11.32 19.17 22.13
N VAL A 431 11.79 20.41 22.27
CA VAL A 431 13.18 20.70 22.60
C VAL A 431 13.24 21.34 23.99
N PRO A 432 13.34 20.54 25.07
CA PRO A 432 13.72 21.07 26.37
C PRO A 432 15.19 21.50 26.32
N VAL A 433 15.46 22.79 26.06
CA VAL A 433 16.83 23.30 26.12
C VAL A 433 17.20 23.49 27.59
N THR A 434 18.14 22.68 28.06
CA THR A 434 18.88 22.98 29.29
C THR A 434 20.35 23.11 28.92
N ASN A 435 20.78 24.36 28.66
CA ASN A 435 22.19 24.63 28.47
C ASN A 435 22.83 24.95 29.84
N PRO A 436 23.82 24.18 30.33
CA PRO A 436 24.58 24.54 31.51
C PRO A 436 25.48 25.79 31.32
N ALA A 437 25.56 26.35 30.11
CA ALA A 437 26.20 27.64 29.83
C ALA A 437 25.17 28.74 29.52
N GLU A 438 25.26 29.86 30.25
CA GLU A 438 24.41 31.07 30.20
C GLU A 438 24.41 31.83 28.86
N VAL A 439 24.18 31.19 27.72
CA VAL A 439 24.18 31.89 26.42
C VAL A 439 22.81 31.79 25.77
N ALA A 440 22.01 32.84 25.95
CA ALA A 440 20.93 33.16 25.03
C ALA A 440 21.56 33.35 23.63
N ALA A 441 21.44 32.35 22.78
CA ALA A 441 22.11 32.34 21.49
C ALA A 441 21.13 32.72 20.38
N SER A 442 21.40 33.83 19.71
CA SER A 442 20.75 34.22 18.46
C SER A 442 21.32 33.42 17.29
N GLY A 443 20.46 33.10 16.30
CA GLY A 443 20.87 32.42 15.07
C GLY A 443 21.06 30.91 15.20
N ILE A 444 20.29 30.25 16.07
CA ILE A 444 20.28 28.79 16.21
C ILE A 444 19.35 28.17 15.17
N THR A 445 19.73 27.00 14.64
CA THR A 445 18.92 26.19 13.72
C THR A 445 18.79 24.77 14.25
N LEU A 446 17.58 24.25 14.41
CA LEU A 446 17.32 22.82 14.54
C LEU A 446 17.31 22.22 13.13
N GLU A 447 18.06 21.14 12.90
CA GLU A 447 18.06 20.39 11.65
C GLU A 447 17.73 18.93 11.94
N VAL A 448 16.89 18.31 11.10
CA VAL A 448 16.50 16.91 11.23
C VAL A 448 16.88 16.16 9.96
N TYR A 449 17.45 14.98 10.10
CA TYR A 449 17.97 14.14 9.02
C TYR A 449 17.44 12.71 9.12
N HIS A 450 17.41 11.99 7.99
CA HIS A 450 17.17 10.55 7.96
C HIS A 450 18.47 9.78 7.72
N SER A 451 18.73 8.72 8.48
CA SER A 451 19.85 7.77 8.31
C SER A 451 21.28 8.31 8.52
N ALA A 452 21.59 9.55 8.13
CA ALA A 452 22.92 10.18 8.26
C ALA A 452 22.85 11.71 8.14
N MET A 453 23.76 12.43 8.79
CA MET A 453 23.87 13.90 8.65
C MET A 453 24.60 14.30 7.37
N CYS A 454 23.90 14.30 6.24
CA CYS A 454 24.39 14.84 4.97
C CYS A 454 23.29 15.60 4.22
N PRO A 455 23.63 16.49 3.26
CA PRO A 455 22.64 17.34 2.59
C PRO A 455 21.53 16.57 1.88
N THR A 456 21.83 15.38 1.35
CA THR A 456 20.85 14.50 0.67
C THR A 456 19.84 13.87 1.62
N ASN A 457 20.13 13.90 2.91
CA ASN A 457 19.38 13.23 3.96
C ASN A 457 18.72 14.21 4.93
N LEU A 458 18.87 15.53 4.69
CA LEU A 458 18.21 16.56 5.48
C LEU A 458 16.70 16.48 5.21
N ILE A 459 15.94 16.18 6.26
CA ILE A 459 14.48 16.21 6.25
C ILE A 459 14.03 17.67 6.25
N ASP A 460 14.38 18.42 7.30
CA ASP A 460 13.94 19.81 7.45
C ASP A 460 14.80 20.57 8.47
N LYS A 461 14.60 21.88 8.58
CA LYS A 461 15.23 22.74 9.56
C LYS A 461 14.37 23.92 10.02
N VAL A 462 14.45 24.26 11.29
CA VAL A 462 13.78 25.43 11.90
C VAL A 462 14.83 26.37 12.49
N LYS A 463 14.70 27.66 12.22
CA LYS A 463 15.54 28.70 12.82
C LYS A 463 14.84 29.33 14.01
N PHE A 464 15.59 29.56 15.08
CA PHE A 464 15.12 30.27 16.26
C PHE A 464 15.80 31.64 16.35
N ALA A 465 14.99 32.68 16.58
CA ALA A 465 15.48 34.03 16.81
C ALA A 465 16.25 34.14 18.14
N LYS A 466 15.77 33.46 19.18
CA LYS A 466 16.37 33.37 20.52
C LYS A 466 15.90 32.06 21.19
N LEU A 467 16.80 31.38 21.91
CA LEU A 467 16.43 30.30 22.85
C LEU A 467 16.86 30.72 24.26
N ASP A 468 15.92 30.73 25.21
CA ASP A 468 16.21 30.97 26.62
C ASP A 468 16.71 29.67 27.28
N PRO A 469 17.79 29.72 28.09
CA PRO A 469 18.39 28.53 28.73
C PRO A 469 17.47 27.68 29.63
N LYS A 470 16.27 28.17 29.97
CA LYS A 470 15.30 27.47 30.85
C LYS A 470 13.96 27.17 30.17
N GLU A 471 13.82 27.51 28.90
CA GLU A 471 12.55 27.39 28.18
C GLU A 471 12.51 26.10 27.37
N THR A 472 11.42 25.35 27.50
CA THR A 472 11.14 24.24 26.59
C THR A 472 10.48 24.83 25.35
N ILE A 473 11.11 24.64 24.19
CA ILE A 473 10.57 25.14 22.93
C ILE A 473 9.94 23.97 22.18
N GLU A 474 8.65 24.12 21.87
CA GLU A 474 7.93 23.21 21.01
C GLU A 474 7.99 23.73 19.57
N SER A 475 8.32 22.87 18.61
CA SER A 475 8.32 23.24 17.20
C SER A 475 7.78 22.10 16.35
N ALA A 476 6.93 22.43 15.37
CA ALA A 476 6.44 21.48 14.37
C ALA A 476 7.25 21.62 13.09
N LEU A 477 7.72 20.50 12.54
CA LEU A 477 8.40 20.49 11.24
C LEU A 477 7.40 20.15 10.14
N PRO A 478 7.13 21.04 9.16
CA PRO A 478 6.08 20.85 8.15
C PRO A 478 6.38 19.75 7.13
N THR A 479 7.60 19.22 7.09
CA THR A 479 8.05 18.36 5.98
C THR A 479 7.44 16.96 5.96
N GLN A 480 6.96 16.58 4.77
CA GLN A 480 6.54 15.23 4.38
C GLN A 480 7.75 14.41 3.91
N ILE A 481 7.87 13.16 4.36
CA ILE A 481 8.87 12.21 3.88
C ILE A 481 8.13 11.01 3.26
N ASP A 482 8.26 10.79 1.97
CA ASP A 482 7.79 9.54 1.35
C ASP A 482 8.87 8.46 1.59
N TRP A 483 8.67 7.60 2.58
CA TRP A 483 9.64 6.57 2.98
C TRP A 483 9.00 5.18 3.18
N LEU A 484 9.69 4.13 2.72
CA LEU A 484 9.31 2.72 2.88
C LEU A 484 10.45 1.95 3.56
N GLY A 485 10.34 1.74 4.88
CA GLY A 485 11.31 1.01 5.69
C GLY A 485 11.54 1.63 7.07
N GLU A 486 12.35 1.00 7.92
CA GLU A 486 12.83 1.67 9.15
C GLU A 486 13.70 2.88 8.79
N VAL A 487 13.53 3.98 9.52
CA VAL A 487 14.31 5.19 9.32
C VAL A 487 14.85 5.67 10.66
N GLU A 488 16.15 5.92 10.75
CA GLU A 488 16.78 6.54 11.91
C GLU A 488 16.67 8.05 11.75
N ILE A 489 15.97 8.72 12.68
CA ILE A 489 15.81 10.19 12.68
C ILE A 489 16.90 10.81 13.53
N ILE A 490 17.67 11.73 12.94
CA ILE A 490 18.74 12.45 13.63
C ILE A 490 18.33 13.92 13.74
N ALA A 491 18.13 14.43 14.95
CA ALA A 491 17.84 15.84 15.20
C ALA A 491 19.03 16.54 15.87
N VAL A 492 19.42 17.72 15.38
CA VAL A 492 20.57 18.48 15.90
C VAL A 492 20.29 19.97 15.97
N LEU A 493 20.67 20.62 17.06
CA LEU A 493 20.75 22.08 17.13
C LEU A 493 22.13 22.54 16.64
N LYS A 494 22.15 23.57 15.79
CA LYS A 494 23.35 24.17 15.22
C LYS A 494 23.40 25.68 15.40
N LYS A 495 24.61 26.21 15.51
CA LYS A 495 24.95 27.61 15.28
C LYS A 495 25.96 27.68 14.13
N GLY A 496 25.52 28.13 12.95
CA GLY A 496 26.31 27.99 11.72
C GLY A 496 26.56 26.52 11.40
N THR A 497 27.83 26.11 11.34
CA THR A 497 28.24 24.71 11.09
C THR A 497 28.47 23.91 12.37
N THR A 498 28.40 24.54 13.54
CA THR A 498 28.72 23.90 14.83
C THR A 498 27.47 23.31 15.46
N ILE A 499 27.50 22.03 15.82
CA ILE A 499 26.44 21.38 16.60
C ILE A 499 26.57 21.80 18.06
N ILE A 500 25.47 22.25 18.67
CA ILE A 500 25.44 22.78 20.03
C ILE A 500 24.69 21.88 21.02
N ASP A 501 23.70 21.12 20.55
CA ASP A 501 22.99 20.13 21.38
C ASP A 501 22.22 19.13 20.51
N THR A 502 22.16 17.88 20.95
CA THR A 502 21.30 16.84 20.36
C THR A 502 20.70 15.91 21.44
N SER A 503 21.22 15.97 22.67
CA SER A 503 20.94 15.01 23.74
C SER A 503 19.65 15.30 24.49
N SER A 504 19.21 16.56 24.44
CA SER A 504 18.00 17.06 25.07
C SER A 504 16.78 17.07 24.13
N ILE A 505 16.94 16.69 22.86
CA ILE A 505 15.87 16.76 21.87
C ILE A 505 14.95 15.54 21.99
N ILE A 506 13.66 15.77 22.18
CA ILE A 506 12.61 14.74 22.16
C ILE A 506 11.82 14.88 20.86
N VAL A 507 11.82 13.83 20.05
CA VAL A 507 10.98 13.75 18.85
C VAL A 507 9.72 12.97 19.20
N ILE A 508 8.55 13.61 19.12
CA ILE A 508 7.26 12.94 19.23
C ILE A 508 6.68 12.78 17.83
N LEU A 509 6.35 11.53 17.52
CA LEU A 509 5.76 11.16 16.25
C LEU A 509 4.28 10.90 16.48
N ASP A 510 3.42 11.77 15.96
CA ASP A 510 1.97 11.60 16.05
C ASP A 510 1.44 10.92 14.79
N ALA A 511 0.84 9.74 14.96
CA ALA A 511 0.10 9.10 13.88
C ALA A 511 -1.17 9.91 13.58
N LYS A 512 -1.51 10.03 12.30
CA LYS A 512 -2.78 10.62 11.89
C LYS A 512 -3.94 9.78 12.45
N VAL A 513 -4.75 10.33 13.36
CA VAL A 513 -5.92 9.63 13.91
C VAL A 513 -7.19 10.03 13.17
N MET A 514 -7.89 9.01 12.65
CA MET A 514 -9.26 9.12 12.19
C MET A 514 -10.17 8.47 13.23
N TYR A 515 -11.11 9.21 13.79
CA TYR A 515 -12.11 8.62 14.68
C TYR A 515 -13.28 8.07 13.90
N VAL A 516 -13.86 6.97 14.37
CA VAL A 516 -15.08 6.37 13.85
C VAL A 516 -16.09 6.37 14.98
N ASP A 517 -17.22 7.02 14.76
CA ASP A 517 -18.35 6.93 15.67
C ASP A 517 -18.85 5.48 15.78
N CYS A 518 -18.98 4.99 17.01
CA CYS A 518 -19.55 3.69 17.35
C CYS A 518 -20.58 3.78 18.48
N VAL A 519 -20.87 4.99 18.98
CA VAL A 519 -21.81 5.19 20.08
C VAL A 519 -23.25 5.29 19.58
N HIS A 520 -23.45 5.69 18.31
CA HIS A 520 -24.77 5.87 17.71
C HIS A 520 -25.29 4.63 16.96
N GLY A 521 -25.05 3.44 17.52
CA GLY A 521 -25.64 2.18 17.05
C GLY A 521 -25.06 1.62 15.74
N ASN A 522 -23.81 1.97 15.45
CA ASN A 522 -23.07 1.74 14.21
C ASN A 522 -21.73 1.00 14.45
N LYS A 523 -21.63 0.22 15.54
CA LYS A 523 -20.38 -0.44 16.00
C LYS A 523 -19.84 -1.52 15.03
N ASP A 524 -20.72 -2.13 14.24
CA ASP A 524 -20.35 -3.14 13.24
C ASP A 524 -19.48 -2.55 12.12
N TYR A 525 -19.57 -1.24 11.86
CA TYR A 525 -18.69 -0.57 10.90
C TYR A 525 -17.24 -0.64 11.34
N TYR A 526 -16.93 -0.23 12.57
CA TYR A 526 -15.55 -0.23 13.05
C TYR A 526 -14.97 -1.64 13.20
N THR A 527 -15.79 -2.60 13.62
CA THR A 527 -15.33 -3.98 13.91
C THR A 527 -15.33 -4.90 12.69
N GLY A 528 -16.11 -4.57 11.65
CA GLY A 528 -16.24 -5.37 10.43
C GLY A 528 -16.12 -4.53 9.17
N ARG A 529 -17.09 -3.64 8.89
CA ARG A 529 -17.21 -3.01 7.56
C ARG A 529 -16.02 -2.11 7.15
N PHE A 530 -15.26 -1.60 8.11
CA PHE A 530 -14.07 -0.78 7.89
C PHE A 530 -12.76 -1.52 8.18
N ALA A 531 -12.75 -2.85 8.35
CA ALA A 531 -11.53 -3.58 8.70
C ALA A 531 -10.43 -3.44 7.61
N GLY A 532 -10.81 -3.58 6.35
CA GLY A 532 -9.96 -3.44 5.17
C GLY A 532 -9.61 -1.99 4.90
N MET A 533 -10.54 -1.05 5.12
CA MET A 533 -10.23 0.38 5.09
C MET A 533 -9.20 0.75 6.16
N LYS A 534 -9.31 0.21 7.38
CA LYS A 534 -8.38 0.42 8.48
C LYS A 534 -6.98 -0.07 8.11
N MET A 535 -6.88 -1.25 7.50
CA MET A 535 -5.59 -1.79 7.02
C MET A 535 -5.03 -0.98 5.85
N ASP A 536 -5.85 -0.63 4.86
CA ASP A 536 -5.43 0.16 3.69
C ASP A 536 -4.92 1.54 4.10
N LEU A 537 -5.69 2.30 4.89
CA LEU A 537 -5.31 3.64 5.32
C LEU A 537 -4.07 3.64 6.21
N PHE A 538 -3.91 2.62 7.06
CA PHE A 538 -2.71 2.46 7.87
C PHE A 538 -1.48 2.16 7.00
N GLN A 539 -1.58 1.22 6.07
CA GLN A 539 -0.47 0.81 5.20
C GLN A 539 -0.07 1.89 4.18
N GLN A 540 -1.05 2.63 3.65
CA GLN A 540 -0.84 3.60 2.58
C GLN A 540 -0.53 5.02 3.08
N TYR A 541 -1.08 5.41 4.24
CA TYR A 541 -0.98 6.78 4.77
C TYR A 541 -0.57 6.88 6.24
N GLY A 542 -0.40 5.78 6.95
CA GLY A 542 -0.14 5.80 8.40
C GLY A 542 -1.32 6.31 9.22
N ILE A 543 -2.53 6.30 8.65
CA ILE A 543 -3.75 6.75 9.32
C ILE A 543 -4.24 5.63 10.25
N GLN A 544 -4.37 5.92 11.54
CA GLN A 544 -4.95 5.03 12.54
C GLN A 544 -6.43 5.30 12.73
N LEU A 545 -7.26 4.27 12.58
CA LEU A 545 -8.69 4.34 12.91
C LEU A 545 -8.93 3.98 14.37
N ARG A 546 -9.59 4.87 15.12
CA ARG A 546 -9.99 4.66 16.52
C ARG A 546 -11.50 4.77 16.68
N SER A 547 -12.09 3.93 17.52
CA SER A 547 -13.53 3.98 17.78
C SER A 547 -13.88 4.98 18.88
N ILE A 548 -14.97 5.71 18.70
CA ILE A 548 -15.64 6.47 19.76
C ILE A 548 -16.77 5.62 20.32
N SER A 549 -16.69 5.24 21.59
CA SER A 549 -17.67 4.35 22.26
C SER A 549 -18.50 5.05 23.35
N ARG A 550 -18.40 6.37 23.44
CA ARG A 550 -19.13 7.25 24.37
C ARG A 550 -19.48 8.56 23.67
N ALA A 551 -20.32 9.37 24.30
CA ALA A 551 -20.76 10.64 23.74
C ALA A 551 -19.59 11.49 23.19
N ILE A 552 -19.78 12.08 22.02
CA ILE A 552 -18.77 12.86 21.32
C ILE A 552 -18.54 14.19 22.03
N THR A 553 -17.27 14.48 22.36
CA THR A 553 -16.85 15.74 23.00
C THR A 553 -15.70 16.35 22.23
N LEU A 554 -15.60 17.69 22.20
CA LEU A 554 -14.51 18.38 21.48
C LEU A 554 -13.13 17.90 21.91
N ASP A 555 -12.90 17.74 23.22
CA ASP A 555 -11.60 17.30 23.76
C ASP A 555 -11.13 15.95 23.21
N MET A 556 -12.06 15.07 22.87
CA MET A 556 -11.76 13.75 22.30
C MET A 556 -11.36 13.81 20.82
N ILE A 557 -11.97 14.71 20.06
CA ILE A 557 -11.83 14.75 18.59
C ILE A 557 -10.93 15.88 18.09
N LYS A 558 -10.60 16.88 18.91
CA LYS A 558 -9.85 18.09 18.52
C LYS A 558 -8.51 17.82 17.82
N ASP A 559 -7.85 16.70 18.14
CA ASP A 559 -6.54 16.34 17.58
C ASP A 559 -6.63 15.34 16.42
N SER A 560 -7.85 14.89 16.06
CA SER A 560 -8.07 14.08 14.87
C SER A 560 -8.20 14.96 13.62
N PHE A 561 -7.97 14.38 12.45
CA PHE A 561 -8.11 15.11 11.19
C PHE A 561 -9.43 14.76 10.48
N VAL A 562 -9.96 13.54 10.70
CA VAL A 562 -11.25 13.09 10.21
C VAL A 562 -12.03 12.41 11.33
N VAL A 563 -13.31 12.75 11.46
CA VAL A 563 -14.30 11.97 12.19
C VAL A 563 -15.26 11.33 11.19
N ALA A 564 -15.29 10.00 11.17
CA ALA A 564 -16.24 9.20 10.42
C ALA A 564 -17.52 8.97 11.21
N ILE A 565 -18.65 9.26 10.59
CA ILE A 565 -19.99 9.04 11.13
C ILE A 565 -20.71 8.04 10.21
N PRO A 566 -20.58 6.73 10.48
CA PRO A 566 -21.35 5.72 9.78
C PRO A 566 -22.81 5.76 10.20
N HIS A 567 -23.69 5.38 9.27
CA HIS A 567 -25.14 5.40 9.40
C HIS A 567 -25.64 5.20 10.86
N PRO A 568 -26.11 6.27 11.53
CA PRO A 568 -26.54 6.20 12.91
C PRO A 568 -27.93 5.58 13.03
N THR A 569 -28.18 4.91 14.16
CA THR A 569 -29.49 4.39 14.56
C THR A 569 -29.93 4.94 15.92
N ILE A 570 -29.15 5.87 16.48
CA ILE A 570 -29.39 6.55 17.76
C ILE A 570 -29.14 8.04 17.53
N ASP A 571 -30.02 8.88 18.05
CA ASP A 571 -29.90 10.34 17.93
C ASP A 571 -28.64 10.90 18.58
N PHE A 572 -28.06 11.92 17.91
CA PHE A 572 -27.00 12.74 18.48
C PHE A 572 -27.59 13.75 19.45
N LYS A 573 -26.95 13.93 20.60
CA LYS A 573 -27.33 15.00 21.53
C LYS A 573 -26.88 16.36 20.99
N LYS A 574 -27.57 17.41 21.44
CA LYS A 574 -27.24 18.80 21.07
C LYS A 574 -25.78 19.15 21.41
N GLU A 575 -25.26 18.64 22.51
CA GLU A 575 -23.88 18.86 22.94
C GLU A 575 -22.86 18.20 22.00
N GLU A 576 -23.20 17.04 21.42
CA GLU A 576 -22.35 16.31 20.48
C GLU A 576 -22.29 17.02 19.12
N ILE A 577 -23.44 17.50 18.64
CA ILE A 577 -23.52 18.34 17.43
C ILE A 577 -22.71 19.62 17.64
N THR A 578 -22.80 20.24 18.83
CA THR A 578 -21.99 21.43 19.17
C THR A 578 -20.49 21.13 19.15
N ALA A 579 -20.08 19.97 19.69
CA ALA A 579 -18.68 19.55 19.65
C ALA A 579 -18.17 19.31 18.22
N LEU A 580 -18.96 18.64 17.37
CA LEU A 580 -18.64 18.42 15.96
C LEU A 580 -18.55 19.75 15.19
N LYS A 581 -19.45 20.70 15.45
CA LYS A 581 -19.39 22.07 14.91
C LYS A 581 -18.05 22.73 15.25
N GLN A 582 -17.69 22.78 16.53
CA GLN A 582 -16.43 23.37 16.99
C GLN A 582 -15.20 22.70 16.38
N TYR A 583 -15.24 21.37 16.26
CA TYR A 583 -14.17 20.59 15.63
C TYR A 583 -13.98 20.94 14.15
N VAL A 584 -15.07 21.03 13.38
CA VAL A 584 -15.03 21.41 11.96
C VAL A 584 -14.59 22.86 11.78
N SER A 585 -15.09 23.78 12.62
CA SER A 585 -14.61 25.18 12.65
C SER A 585 -13.11 25.29 12.95
N ALA A 586 -12.54 24.35 13.69
CA ALA A 586 -11.11 24.29 13.97
C ALA A 586 -10.26 23.70 12.84
N GLY A 587 -10.85 23.28 11.71
CA GLY A 587 -10.15 22.68 10.59
C GLY A 587 -10.27 21.15 10.51
N GLY A 588 -11.01 20.54 11.44
CA GLY A 588 -11.37 19.13 11.39
C GLY A 588 -12.28 18.80 10.21
N SER A 589 -12.21 17.56 9.73
CA SER A 589 -13.06 17.08 8.64
C SER A 589 -14.03 15.99 9.08
N LEU A 590 -15.20 15.94 8.46
CA LEU A 590 -16.19 14.88 8.64
C LEU A 590 -16.29 14.01 7.38
N ILE A 591 -16.46 12.72 7.57
CA ILE A 591 -16.94 11.81 6.51
C ILE A 591 -18.17 11.08 7.04
N MET A 592 -19.27 11.16 6.30
CA MET A 592 -20.58 10.70 6.75
C MET A 592 -21.12 9.69 5.75
N PHE A 593 -21.69 8.59 6.26
CA PHE A 593 -22.20 7.50 5.43
C PHE A 593 -23.70 7.32 5.63
N GLY A 594 -24.47 7.56 4.56
CA GLY A 594 -25.93 7.41 4.54
C GLY A 594 -26.37 6.15 3.80
N LYS A 595 -27.41 5.50 4.29
CA LYS A 595 -28.07 4.36 3.63
C LYS A 595 -29.34 4.83 2.93
N SER A 596 -29.73 4.12 1.87
CA SER A 596 -31.09 4.22 1.34
C SER A 596 -32.14 3.76 2.36
N ASP A 597 -33.37 4.18 2.12
CA ASP A 597 -34.59 3.84 2.85
C ASP A 597 -35.06 2.37 2.68
N PHE A 598 -34.23 1.45 2.16
CA PHE A 598 -34.69 0.08 1.88
C PHE A 598 -35.21 -0.60 3.16
N ARG A 599 -36.51 -0.90 3.20
CA ARG A 599 -37.28 -1.38 4.37
C ARG A 599 -37.50 -0.35 5.50
N ASN A 600 -37.47 0.94 5.18
CA ASN A 600 -37.58 2.07 6.11
C ASN A 600 -36.51 2.01 7.22
N LEU A 601 -35.25 1.92 6.78
CA LEU A 601 -34.07 1.83 7.65
C LEU A 601 -33.12 3.03 7.51
N SER A 602 -33.46 4.03 6.70
CA SER A 602 -32.73 5.30 6.60
C SER A 602 -33.01 6.17 7.83
N ASN A 603 -32.03 7.00 8.20
CA ASN A 603 -32.17 7.98 9.29
C ASN A 603 -31.52 9.31 8.85
N PRO A 604 -31.95 9.89 7.71
CA PRO A 604 -31.28 11.04 7.12
C PRO A 604 -31.33 12.25 8.06
N ASP A 605 -32.40 12.40 8.85
CA ASP A 605 -32.54 13.46 9.85
C ASP A 605 -31.40 13.51 10.87
N MET A 606 -30.94 12.36 11.34
CA MET A 606 -29.82 12.28 12.29
C MET A 606 -28.53 12.84 11.66
N LEU A 607 -28.22 12.42 10.43
CA LEU A 607 -27.05 12.90 9.69
C LEU A 607 -27.22 14.38 9.28
N ASN A 608 -28.43 14.77 8.86
CA ASN A 608 -28.78 16.12 8.42
C ASN A 608 -28.75 17.12 9.59
N SER A 609 -29.02 16.69 10.82
CA SER A 609 -28.88 17.53 12.02
C SER A 609 -27.43 17.95 12.25
N ILE A 610 -26.47 17.04 12.03
CA ILE A 610 -25.03 17.33 12.09
C ILE A 610 -24.63 18.23 10.92
N LEU A 611 -25.06 17.90 9.70
CA LEU A 611 -24.75 18.69 8.49
C LEU A 611 -25.27 20.12 8.61
N LYS A 612 -26.48 20.31 9.18
CA LYS A 612 -27.00 21.63 9.54
C LYS A 612 -26.11 22.29 10.60
N GLY A 613 -25.75 21.57 11.67
CA GLY A 613 -24.94 22.10 12.76
C GLY A 613 -23.54 22.59 12.33
N VAL A 614 -22.90 21.90 11.38
CA VAL A 614 -21.59 22.31 10.81
C VAL A 614 -21.75 23.29 9.64
N GLY A 615 -22.98 23.70 9.33
CA GLY A 615 -23.29 24.66 8.28
C GLY A 615 -23.06 24.12 6.87
N SER A 616 -23.05 22.80 6.61
CA SER A 616 -22.97 22.24 5.26
C SER A 616 -24.26 22.49 4.46
N LYS A 617 -24.14 22.58 3.13
CA LYS A 617 -25.28 22.64 2.21
C LYS A 617 -25.75 21.27 1.74
N ILE A 618 -24.96 20.22 1.98
CA ILE A 618 -25.31 18.85 1.60
C ILE A 618 -26.31 18.29 2.61
N ARG A 619 -27.32 17.57 2.14
CA ARG A 619 -28.24 16.77 2.94
C ARG A 619 -28.34 15.38 2.34
N PHE A 620 -28.45 14.36 3.20
CA PHE A 620 -28.88 13.04 2.79
C PHE A 620 -30.37 13.08 2.46
N ASN A 621 -30.74 12.54 1.30
CA ASN A 621 -32.12 12.40 0.87
C ASN A 621 -32.74 11.15 1.52
N ASP A 622 -34.03 11.18 1.80
CA ASP A 622 -34.75 10.03 2.36
C ASP A 622 -35.33 9.18 1.23
N ASP A 623 -34.45 8.57 0.43
CA ASP A 623 -34.87 7.90 -0.80
C ASP A 623 -34.24 6.53 -1.00
N GLN A 624 -34.89 5.76 -1.88
CA GLN A 624 -34.31 4.58 -2.48
C GLN A 624 -33.60 4.96 -3.76
N ALA A 625 -32.27 4.91 -3.76
CA ALA A 625 -31.53 4.84 -5.03
C ALA A 625 -31.89 3.53 -5.74
N CYS A 626 -32.34 3.66 -6.98
CA CYS A 626 -32.76 2.56 -7.81
C CYS A 626 -32.06 2.62 -9.17
N ASP A 627 -31.75 1.44 -9.70
CA ASP A 627 -31.16 1.30 -11.02
C ASP A 627 -31.68 -0.02 -11.61
N PRO A 628 -32.51 0.03 -12.67
CA PRO A 628 -33.23 -1.13 -13.18
C PRO A 628 -32.34 -2.15 -13.91
N THR A 629 -31.23 -1.74 -14.53
CA THR A 629 -30.37 -2.66 -15.29
C THR A 629 -29.66 -3.64 -14.35
N ASP A 630 -29.36 -3.20 -13.13
CA ASP A 630 -28.44 -3.92 -12.24
C ASP A 630 -29.08 -4.37 -10.90
N ASN A 631 -30.42 -4.34 -10.79
CA ASN A 631 -31.18 -4.57 -9.54
C ASN A 631 -31.20 -6.02 -8.98
N ILE A 632 -30.54 -7.01 -9.60
CA ILE A 632 -30.31 -8.40 -9.07
C ILE A 632 -29.01 -9.04 -9.64
N GLY A 633 -27.89 -8.30 -9.74
CA GLY A 633 -26.62 -8.80 -10.32
C GLY A 633 -25.38 -7.94 -9.98
N PRO A 634 -24.16 -8.29 -10.46
CA PRO A 634 -22.93 -7.60 -10.01
C PRO A 634 -22.72 -6.16 -10.60
N PRO A 635 -22.12 -5.20 -9.83
CA PRO A 635 -21.39 -4.04 -10.38
C PRO A 635 -21.90 -2.76 -11.10
N TYR A 636 -22.82 -1.93 -10.58
CA TYR A 636 -23.23 -0.56 -11.04
C TYR A 636 -22.16 0.44 -11.60
N ARG A 637 -22.60 1.47 -12.37
CA ARG A 637 -21.79 2.62 -12.88
C ARG A 637 -22.30 3.99 -12.39
N PRO A 638 -21.48 4.78 -11.67
CA PRO A 638 -21.63 6.23 -11.61
C PRO A 638 -20.47 6.96 -12.28
N PHE A 639 -20.79 7.85 -13.23
CA PHE A 639 -19.82 8.68 -13.95
C PHE A 639 -19.52 9.98 -13.18
N ILE A 640 -18.35 10.06 -12.56
CA ILE A 640 -17.83 11.29 -11.95
C ILE A 640 -17.28 12.18 -13.06
N LYS A 641 -17.88 13.36 -13.30
CA LYS A 641 -17.31 14.34 -14.24
C LYS A 641 -16.42 15.41 -13.59
N THR A 642 -16.46 15.62 -12.28
CA THR A 642 -15.80 16.79 -11.68
C THR A 642 -15.37 16.57 -10.23
N PHE A 643 -14.06 16.42 -10.02
CA PHE A 643 -13.40 16.64 -8.72
C PHE A 643 -12.35 17.76 -8.89
N PRO A 644 -12.07 18.61 -7.89
CA PRO A 644 -11.13 19.74 -7.99
C PRO A 644 -9.64 19.38 -8.07
N ASN A 645 -9.31 18.09 -8.03
CA ASN A 645 -7.94 17.60 -8.07
C ASN A 645 -7.76 16.66 -9.28
N PRO A 646 -6.95 17.04 -10.29
CA PRO A 646 -6.65 16.21 -11.45
C PRO A 646 -6.03 14.85 -11.11
N ALA A 647 -5.36 14.72 -9.96
CA ALA A 647 -4.81 13.45 -9.48
C ALA A 647 -5.88 12.43 -9.08
N ILE A 648 -7.12 12.88 -8.85
CA ILE A 648 -8.24 12.07 -8.35
C ILE A 648 -9.23 11.72 -9.49
N THR A 649 -9.38 12.58 -10.50
CA THR A 649 -10.33 12.36 -11.62
C THR A 649 -9.80 11.52 -12.78
N GLY A 650 -8.48 11.37 -12.93
CA GLY A 650 -7.92 10.69 -14.10
C GLY A 650 -8.17 9.18 -14.16
N GLY A 651 -8.48 8.54 -13.01
CA GLY A 651 -8.49 7.09 -12.85
C GLY A 651 -9.83 6.45 -12.52
N VAL A 652 -10.76 7.16 -11.87
CA VAL A 652 -12.02 6.59 -11.36
C VAL A 652 -13.07 6.52 -12.47
N LYS A 653 -13.41 5.30 -12.88
CA LYS A 653 -14.30 4.97 -14.00
C LYS A 653 -15.50 4.14 -13.58
N LYS A 654 -15.40 3.40 -12.48
CA LYS A 654 -16.47 2.53 -11.99
C LYS A 654 -16.51 2.52 -10.47
N LEU A 655 -17.64 2.90 -9.88
CA LEU A 655 -17.88 2.70 -8.45
C LEU A 655 -19.05 1.75 -8.27
N LEU A 656 -18.95 0.85 -7.31
CA LEU A 656 -20.13 0.09 -6.90
C LEU A 656 -21.04 0.96 -6.04
N LEU A 657 -22.32 0.96 -6.38
CA LEU A 657 -23.34 1.70 -5.67
C LEU A 657 -24.48 0.77 -5.25
N ARG A 658 -24.65 0.55 -3.95
CA ARG A 658 -25.68 -0.36 -3.42
C ARG A 658 -26.18 0.20 -2.09
N ASP A 659 -27.47 0.08 -1.81
CA ASP A 659 -28.03 0.55 -0.52
C ASP A 659 -27.67 2.03 -0.22
N SER A 660 -27.40 2.84 -1.26
CA SER A 660 -26.98 4.24 -1.16
C SER A 660 -28.21 5.13 -1.23
N CYS A 661 -28.26 6.21 -0.46
CA CYS A 661 -29.22 7.30 -0.68
C CYS A 661 -28.63 8.34 -1.63
N THR A 662 -29.48 9.17 -2.23
CA THR A 662 -29.03 10.36 -2.97
C THR A 662 -28.80 11.53 -2.01
N LEU A 663 -28.28 12.63 -2.54
CA LEU A 663 -27.96 13.83 -1.77
C LEU A 663 -28.72 15.03 -2.33
N ILE A 664 -29.27 15.86 -1.46
CA ILE A 664 -30.02 17.08 -1.79
C ILE A 664 -29.36 18.30 -1.15
N ASN A 665 -29.83 19.49 -1.49
CA ASN A 665 -29.36 20.73 -0.86
C ASN A 665 -30.13 21.04 0.43
N ALA A 666 -29.69 22.07 1.16
CA ALA A 666 -30.30 22.50 2.42
C ALA A 666 -31.76 22.99 2.31
N GLN A 667 -32.26 23.26 1.09
CA GLN A 667 -33.64 23.66 0.82
C GLN A 667 -34.51 22.48 0.35
N ASN A 668 -34.02 21.24 0.54
CA ASN A 668 -34.67 20.00 0.10
C ASN A 668 -34.95 19.97 -1.41
N LYS A 669 -34.01 20.50 -2.21
CA LYS A 669 -34.02 20.46 -3.68
C LYS A 669 -32.79 19.76 -4.21
N GLY A 670 -32.78 19.50 -5.52
CA GLY A 670 -31.66 18.86 -6.20
C GLY A 670 -30.31 19.53 -5.90
N LEU A 671 -29.30 18.71 -5.57
CA LEU A 671 -27.96 19.18 -5.25
C LEU A 671 -27.15 19.45 -6.53
N ALA A 672 -26.58 20.64 -6.63
CA ALA A 672 -25.74 21.06 -7.74
C ALA A 672 -24.33 21.41 -7.28
N ALA A 673 -23.33 21.15 -8.12
CA ALA A 673 -21.95 21.56 -7.86
C ALA A 673 -21.83 23.08 -7.80
N SER A 674 -20.91 23.57 -6.96
CA SER A 674 -20.52 24.98 -6.88
C SER A 674 -19.01 25.10 -6.59
N LYS A 675 -18.49 26.32 -6.45
CA LYS A 675 -17.04 26.54 -6.27
C LYS A 675 -16.43 25.76 -5.10
N ASN A 676 -17.17 25.57 -4.00
CA ASN A 676 -16.72 24.88 -2.80
C ASN A 676 -17.51 23.58 -2.49
N LEU A 677 -18.47 23.23 -3.35
CA LEU A 677 -19.28 22.01 -3.23
C LEU A 677 -19.07 21.14 -4.48
N PHE A 678 -18.60 19.94 -4.25
CA PHE A 678 -18.16 19.01 -5.27
C PHE A 678 -19.09 17.81 -5.30
N LEU A 679 -19.68 17.53 -6.46
CA LEU A 679 -20.37 16.26 -6.68
C LEU A 679 -19.31 15.20 -6.94
N LEU A 680 -19.09 14.34 -5.95
CA LEU A 680 -18.05 13.32 -5.98
C LEU A 680 -18.45 12.13 -6.81
N ALA A 681 -19.72 11.75 -6.80
CA ALA A 681 -20.28 10.69 -7.62
C ALA A 681 -21.76 10.92 -7.88
N THR A 682 -22.22 10.50 -9.05
CA THR A 682 -23.60 10.64 -9.53
C THR A 682 -24.03 9.39 -10.30
N GLY A 683 -25.30 9.00 -10.23
CA GLY A 683 -25.86 7.90 -11.03
C GLY A 683 -25.68 8.05 -12.55
N ASP A 684 -25.81 6.95 -13.29
CA ASP A 684 -25.75 6.89 -14.74
C ASP A 684 -27.12 7.13 -15.42
N ASP A 685 -27.27 6.66 -16.67
CA ASP A 685 -28.34 7.09 -17.58
C ASP A 685 -29.71 6.47 -17.24
N ASP A 686 -29.76 5.34 -16.53
CA ASP A 686 -30.99 4.69 -16.06
C ASP A 686 -31.15 4.65 -14.54
N PHE A 687 -30.18 5.22 -13.80
CA PHE A 687 -30.31 5.52 -12.38
C PHE A 687 -31.48 6.47 -12.10
N TYR A 688 -32.29 6.14 -11.09
CA TYR A 688 -33.38 6.96 -10.58
C TYR A 688 -33.47 6.84 -9.07
N ASN A 689 -34.31 7.65 -8.43
CA ASN A 689 -34.66 7.45 -7.04
C ASN A 689 -36.18 7.37 -6.84
N SER A 690 -36.59 6.64 -5.82
CA SER A 690 -38.00 6.49 -5.44
C SER A 690 -38.19 6.72 -3.96
N ASP A 691 -39.35 7.27 -3.62
CA ASP A 691 -39.88 7.28 -2.26
C ASP A 691 -40.52 5.90 -1.99
N SER A 692 -39.80 5.02 -1.30
CA SER A 692 -40.20 3.61 -1.19
C SER A 692 -41.22 3.34 -0.09
N ASP A 693 -41.33 4.22 0.90
CA ASP A 693 -42.35 4.12 1.95
C ASP A 693 -43.59 4.99 1.69
N ALA A 694 -43.52 5.86 0.68
CA ALA A 694 -44.58 6.75 0.21
C ALA A 694 -45.05 7.77 1.25
N LEU A 695 -44.15 8.19 2.15
CA LEU A 695 -44.42 9.24 3.15
C LEU A 695 -44.30 10.65 2.58
N GLY A 696 -43.72 10.83 1.38
CA GLY A 696 -43.59 12.12 0.71
C GLY A 696 -42.54 13.04 1.33
N ASP A 697 -41.59 12.48 2.07
CA ASP A 697 -40.43 13.12 2.69
C ASP A 697 -39.15 13.03 1.83
N ALA A 698 -39.17 12.19 0.79
CA ALA A 698 -38.12 12.11 -0.23
C ALA A 698 -38.24 13.23 -1.29
N TYR A 699 -37.11 13.79 -1.73
CA TYR A 699 -37.04 14.59 -2.96
C TYR A 699 -36.78 13.68 -4.17
N ILE A 700 -37.65 13.70 -5.18
CA ILE A 700 -37.50 12.86 -6.38
C ILE A 700 -36.82 13.61 -7.53
N TYR A 701 -35.68 13.10 -7.98
CA TYR A 701 -35.01 13.52 -9.20
C TYR A 701 -35.72 12.87 -10.40
N ALA A 702 -36.46 13.65 -11.19
CA ALA A 702 -37.44 13.15 -12.18
C ALA A 702 -36.97 11.99 -13.10
N SER A 703 -37.83 10.99 -13.30
CA SER A 703 -37.57 9.82 -14.17
C SER A 703 -37.63 10.14 -15.68
N HIS A 704 -36.65 9.67 -16.44
CA HIS A 704 -36.67 9.59 -17.93
C HIS A 704 -36.72 10.92 -18.70
N THR A 705 -36.09 11.98 -18.20
CA THR A 705 -35.86 13.21 -18.99
C THR A 705 -34.36 13.57 -18.93
N PRO A 706 -33.72 13.97 -20.05
CA PRO A 706 -32.28 14.19 -20.09
C PRO A 706 -31.94 15.54 -19.47
N LEU A 707 -31.92 15.66 -18.14
CA LEU A 707 -31.35 16.82 -17.45
C LEU A 707 -31.00 16.44 -16.01
N LEU A 708 -29.68 16.31 -15.79
CA LEU A 708 -28.93 16.24 -14.53
C LEU A 708 -28.60 14.84 -14.01
N PRO A 709 -27.32 14.56 -13.66
CA PRO A 709 -26.93 13.31 -13.03
C PRO A 709 -27.24 13.36 -11.51
N ILE A 710 -27.76 12.27 -10.95
CA ILE A 710 -28.31 12.23 -9.57
C ILE A 710 -27.18 12.02 -8.54
N PRO A 711 -26.92 12.95 -7.60
CA PRO A 711 -25.79 12.85 -6.67
C PRO A 711 -25.95 11.78 -5.60
N VAL A 712 -24.88 11.00 -5.39
CA VAL A 712 -24.80 9.88 -4.43
C VAL A 712 -23.54 9.95 -3.55
N ALA A 713 -22.61 10.84 -3.91
CA ALA A 713 -21.52 11.27 -3.05
C ALA A 713 -21.21 12.74 -3.34
N ALA A 714 -21.02 13.55 -2.31
CA ALA A 714 -20.66 14.96 -2.42
C ALA A 714 -19.67 15.34 -1.32
N ALA A 715 -18.82 16.34 -1.60
CA ALA A 715 -17.96 16.95 -0.61
C ALA A 715 -18.14 18.46 -0.62
N GLU A 716 -17.87 19.08 0.51
CA GLU A 716 -17.88 20.51 0.64
C GLU A 716 -16.67 20.98 1.44
N ASP A 717 -16.00 22.01 0.92
CA ASP A 717 -15.00 22.77 1.66
C ASP A 717 -15.73 23.92 2.39
N LEU A 718 -15.77 23.84 3.72
CA LEU A 718 -16.55 24.76 4.56
C LEU A 718 -15.77 26.02 4.95
N GLY A 719 -14.58 26.23 4.37
CA GLY A 719 -13.69 27.31 4.78
C GLY A 719 -12.50 26.72 5.52
N ARG A 720 -12.69 26.28 6.76
CA ARG A 720 -11.63 25.63 7.54
C ARG A 720 -11.69 24.11 7.51
N GLY A 721 -12.84 23.58 7.91
CA GLY A 721 -13.11 22.16 7.87
C GLY A 721 -13.68 21.71 6.53
N ARG A 722 -13.81 20.39 6.38
CA ARG A 722 -14.41 19.77 5.20
C ARG A 722 -15.43 18.75 5.62
N VAL A 723 -16.35 18.47 4.73
CA VAL A 723 -17.29 17.37 4.88
C VAL A 723 -17.35 16.57 3.58
N ALA A 724 -17.42 15.25 3.69
CA ALA A 724 -17.83 14.38 2.60
C ALA A 724 -19.04 13.55 3.05
N CYS A 725 -20.10 13.57 2.25
CA CYS A 725 -21.31 12.78 2.45
C CYS A 725 -21.40 11.74 1.35
N ILE A 726 -21.58 10.48 1.74
CA ILE A 726 -21.40 9.37 0.81
C ILE A 726 -22.44 8.28 1.07
N GLY A 727 -22.98 7.68 0.01
CA GLY A 727 -23.77 6.47 0.10
C GLY A 727 -22.98 5.27 0.67
N GLU A 728 -23.64 4.42 1.45
CA GLU A 728 -22.99 3.42 2.29
C GLU A 728 -22.12 2.40 1.54
N ALA A 729 -22.57 1.87 0.39
CA ALA A 729 -21.86 0.81 -0.32
C ALA A 729 -20.45 1.19 -0.75
N LEU A 730 -20.14 2.48 -0.84
CA LEU A 730 -18.81 2.89 -1.23
C LEU A 730 -17.76 2.41 -0.23
N TYR A 731 -18.10 2.12 1.04
CA TYR A 731 -17.09 1.85 2.08
C TYR A 731 -17.21 0.48 2.79
N GLN A 732 -17.73 -0.55 2.13
CA GLN A 732 -17.78 -1.90 2.71
C GLN A 732 -16.46 -2.68 2.58
N ASP A 733 -16.20 -3.52 3.58
CA ASP A 733 -14.96 -4.31 3.71
C ASP A 733 -14.72 -5.28 2.55
N SER A 734 -15.78 -5.85 2.00
CA SER A 734 -15.74 -6.70 0.81
C SER A 734 -15.08 -6.01 -0.38
N PHE A 735 -15.21 -4.69 -0.50
CA PHE A 735 -14.62 -3.92 -1.59
C PHE A 735 -13.15 -3.56 -1.33
N TYR A 736 -12.73 -3.45 -0.07
CA TYR A 736 -11.31 -3.32 0.27
C TYR A 736 -10.55 -4.64 0.18
N SER A 737 -11.22 -5.75 0.45
CA SER A 737 -10.64 -7.09 0.43
C SER A 737 -10.77 -7.81 -0.92
N SER A 738 -11.65 -7.32 -1.80
CA SER A 738 -11.95 -7.86 -3.14
C SER A 738 -12.59 -6.80 -4.09
N PRO A 739 -11.86 -5.74 -4.48
CA PRO A 739 -12.42 -4.61 -5.26
C PRO A 739 -12.86 -4.96 -6.69
N GLY A 740 -12.38 -6.04 -7.31
CA GLY A 740 -12.69 -6.35 -8.71
C GLY A 740 -12.19 -5.27 -9.69
N ASP A 741 -13.02 -4.85 -10.64
CA ASP A 741 -12.75 -3.73 -11.57
C ASP A 741 -13.25 -2.38 -11.04
N LEU A 742 -13.57 -2.30 -9.75
CA LEU A 742 -14.08 -1.10 -9.12
C LEU A 742 -12.95 -0.17 -8.69
N ASP A 743 -13.14 1.10 -8.98
CA ASP A 743 -12.32 2.20 -8.48
C ASP A 743 -12.79 2.69 -7.10
N THR A 744 -13.67 1.94 -6.43
CA THR A 744 -14.22 2.30 -5.11
C THR A 744 -13.13 2.50 -4.05
N VAL A 745 -12.15 1.58 -3.95
CA VAL A 745 -11.04 1.72 -3.00
C VAL A 745 -10.17 2.96 -3.29
N PRO A 746 -9.64 3.17 -4.50
CA PRO A 746 -8.87 4.38 -4.79
C PRO A 746 -9.69 5.67 -4.70
N PHE A 747 -11.00 5.64 -5.00
CA PHE A 747 -11.91 6.75 -4.78
C PHE A 747 -12.02 7.10 -3.30
N ASN A 748 -12.32 6.12 -2.46
CA ASN A 748 -12.42 6.30 -1.01
C ASN A 748 -11.14 6.85 -0.41
N ARG A 749 -10.02 6.24 -0.81
CA ARG A 749 -8.69 6.64 -0.41
C ARG A 749 -8.42 8.09 -0.76
N SER A 750 -8.82 8.52 -1.96
CA SER A 750 -8.65 9.89 -2.43
C SER A 750 -9.48 10.90 -1.64
N ILE A 751 -10.72 10.53 -1.29
CA ILE A 751 -11.59 11.37 -0.44
C ILE A 751 -10.99 11.49 0.96
N ILE A 752 -10.65 10.37 1.60
CA ILE A 752 -10.08 10.37 2.95
C ILE A 752 -8.75 11.12 2.97
N HIS A 753 -7.92 10.94 1.95
CA HIS A 753 -6.70 11.71 1.80
C HIS A 753 -7.01 13.20 1.69
N TRP A 754 -7.94 13.62 0.82
CA TRP A 754 -8.36 15.02 0.69
C TRP A 754 -8.88 15.59 2.02
N LEU A 755 -9.73 14.87 2.74
CA LEU A 755 -10.20 15.28 4.07
C LEU A 755 -9.03 15.36 5.08
N SER A 756 -8.02 14.49 4.96
CA SER A 756 -6.83 14.50 5.81
C SER A 756 -5.83 15.60 5.51
N LEU A 757 -5.93 16.23 4.33
CA LEU A 757 -5.15 17.39 3.95
C LEU A 757 -5.83 18.68 4.45
N GLY A 758 -6.36 18.67 5.68
CA GLY A 758 -6.98 19.83 6.31
C GLY A 758 -6.16 21.08 6.00
N LYS A 759 -6.81 22.14 5.50
CA LYS A 759 -6.09 23.30 5.00
C LYS A 759 -5.69 24.20 6.17
N GLU A 760 -4.40 24.43 6.34
CA GLU A 760 -3.95 25.77 6.73
C GLU A 760 -4.25 26.69 5.53
N LYS A 761 -5.44 27.29 5.51
CA LYS A 761 -5.74 28.32 4.51
C LYS A 761 -4.93 29.56 4.82
N THR A 762 -4.34 30.15 3.79
CA THR A 762 -3.76 31.49 3.91
C THR A 762 -4.85 32.50 4.22
N ILE A 763 -4.47 33.64 4.81
CA ILE A 763 -5.41 34.74 5.09
C ILE A 763 -6.14 35.16 3.81
N ARG A 764 -5.44 35.21 2.66
CA ARG A 764 -6.05 35.52 1.36
C ARG A 764 -7.13 34.50 0.97
N GLU A 765 -6.85 33.20 1.07
CA GLU A 765 -7.85 32.16 0.76
C GLU A 765 -9.07 32.20 1.70
N LEU A 766 -8.89 32.64 2.96
CA LEU A 766 -10.00 32.85 3.88
C LEU A 766 -10.84 34.07 3.50
N LEU A 767 -10.21 35.16 3.08
CA LEU A 767 -10.91 36.37 2.60
C LEU A 767 -11.65 36.12 1.30
N ASP A 768 -11.04 35.40 0.35
CA ASP A 768 -11.71 34.93 -0.88
C ASP A 768 -12.98 34.15 -0.54
N TYR A 769 -12.86 33.20 0.40
CA TYR A 769 -13.98 32.39 0.83
C TYR A 769 -15.08 33.20 1.53
N ILE A 770 -14.72 34.18 2.37
CA ILE A 770 -15.67 35.09 3.01
C ILE A 770 -16.39 35.94 1.95
N ALA A 771 -15.68 36.47 0.95
CA ALA A 771 -16.28 37.26 -0.12
C ALA A 771 -17.28 36.43 -0.96
N GLU A 772 -17.02 35.14 -1.13
CA GLU A 772 -17.95 34.23 -1.82
C GLU A 772 -19.24 33.94 -1.04
N LEU A 773 -19.22 34.02 0.30
CA LEU A 773 -20.40 33.79 1.12
C LEU A 773 -21.53 34.79 0.84
N ASP A 774 -21.24 35.98 0.33
CA ASP A 774 -22.28 36.95 -0.07
C ASP A 774 -23.14 36.45 -1.24
N THR A 775 -22.66 35.44 -1.99
CA THR A 775 -23.41 34.76 -3.06
C THR A 775 -24.17 33.52 -2.58
N GLU A 776 -24.11 33.21 -1.28
CA GLU A 776 -24.87 32.12 -0.69
C GLU A 776 -26.36 32.46 -0.61
N GLU A 777 -27.22 31.60 -1.18
CA GLU A 777 -28.68 31.80 -1.14
C GLU A 777 -29.27 31.53 0.26
N ASP A 778 -28.68 30.59 1.01
CA ASP A 778 -29.12 30.24 2.36
C ASP A 778 -28.61 31.24 3.41
N ALA A 779 -29.53 32.04 3.95
CA ALA A 779 -29.20 33.05 4.94
C ALA A 779 -28.68 32.48 6.27
N GLU A 780 -29.16 31.32 6.72
CA GLU A 780 -28.69 30.70 7.96
C GLU A 780 -27.25 30.18 7.78
N VAL A 781 -26.97 29.47 6.67
CA VAL A 781 -25.63 28.96 6.36
C VAL A 781 -24.63 30.11 6.17
N ARG A 782 -25.04 31.18 5.48
CA ARG A 782 -24.23 32.38 5.29
C ARG A 782 -23.85 33.03 6.61
N ILE A 783 -24.84 33.24 7.49
CA ILE A 783 -24.63 33.86 8.82
C ILE A 783 -23.71 32.99 9.67
N GLU A 784 -23.97 31.67 9.74
CA GLU A 784 -23.17 30.77 10.57
C GLU A 784 -21.71 30.65 10.09
N ARG A 785 -21.47 30.48 8.78
CA ARG A 785 -20.12 30.38 8.24
C ARG A 785 -19.34 31.68 8.38
N TYR A 786 -20.00 32.82 8.15
CA TYR A 786 -19.38 34.13 8.33
C TYR A 786 -18.98 34.38 9.79
N ALA A 787 -19.89 34.09 10.73
CA ALA A 787 -19.66 34.28 12.16
C ALA A 787 -18.51 33.43 12.71
N GLU A 788 -18.24 32.27 12.13
CA GLU A 788 -17.14 31.39 12.52
C GLU A 788 -15.80 31.79 11.86
N LEU A 789 -15.82 32.21 10.59
CA LEU A 789 -14.60 32.54 9.86
C LEU A 789 -14.06 33.94 10.21
N SER A 790 -14.93 34.92 10.48
CA SER A 790 -14.50 36.29 10.82
C SER A 790 -13.54 36.34 12.03
N PRO A 791 -13.87 35.74 13.20
CA PRO A 791 -12.99 35.77 14.37
C PRO A 791 -11.63 35.10 14.15
N MET A 792 -11.59 34.07 13.32
CA MET A 792 -10.34 33.35 13.01
C MET A 792 -9.45 34.14 12.06
N VAL A 793 -10.04 34.79 11.06
CA VAL A 793 -9.30 35.70 10.17
C VAL A 793 -8.72 36.84 11.01
N VAL A 794 -9.53 37.43 11.91
CA VAL A 794 -9.08 38.39 12.92
C VAL A 794 -7.91 37.85 13.75
N GLN A 795 -7.98 36.62 14.25
CA GLN A 795 -6.92 36.01 15.06
C GLN A 795 -5.62 35.81 14.26
N TYR A 796 -5.70 35.34 13.01
CA TYR A 796 -4.54 35.17 12.12
C TYR A 796 -3.89 36.52 11.78
N LEU A 797 -4.72 37.51 11.43
CA LEU A 797 -4.28 38.86 11.15
C LEU A 797 -3.57 39.45 12.38
N ARG A 798 -4.12 39.27 13.57
CA ARG A 798 -3.50 39.72 14.83
C ARG A 798 -2.14 39.08 15.06
N SER A 799 -2.01 37.76 14.88
CA SER A 799 -0.72 37.07 14.99
C SER A 799 0.31 37.59 13.98
N ALA A 800 -0.12 37.96 12.77
CA ALA A 800 0.76 38.54 11.76
C ALA A 800 1.22 39.96 12.15
N ILE A 801 0.30 40.79 12.66
CA ILE A 801 0.58 42.16 13.15
C ILE A 801 1.55 42.12 14.34
N ASP A 802 1.31 41.23 15.31
CA ASP A 802 2.14 41.08 16.52
C ASP A 802 3.59 40.71 16.18
N THR A 803 3.81 40.10 15.01
CA THR A 803 5.13 39.65 14.53
C THR A 803 5.81 40.67 13.61
N ASP A 804 5.02 41.41 12.80
CA ASP A 804 5.52 42.42 11.85
C ASP A 804 4.50 43.56 11.66
N ALA A 805 4.83 44.75 12.15
CA ALA A 805 3.99 45.93 12.01
C ALA A 805 3.76 46.36 10.54
N ALA A 806 4.67 46.02 9.61
CA ALA A 806 4.50 46.28 8.18
C ALA A 806 3.44 45.37 7.54
N ALA A 807 3.08 44.26 8.19
CA ALA A 807 2.00 43.39 7.74
C ALA A 807 0.64 44.11 7.73
N LEU A 808 0.41 45.08 8.62
CA LEU A 808 -0.84 45.84 8.68
C LEU A 808 -1.15 46.60 7.39
N GLN A 809 -0.12 47.20 6.78
CA GLN A 809 -0.28 47.91 5.51
C GLN A 809 -0.58 46.95 4.36
N ASN A 810 0.17 45.84 4.27
CA ASN A 810 -0.05 44.78 3.28
C ASN A 810 -1.46 44.18 3.39
N MET A 811 -1.98 44.09 4.62
CA MET A 811 -3.32 43.56 4.89
C MET A 811 -4.44 44.52 4.48
N ASN A 812 -4.29 45.83 4.73
CA ASN A 812 -5.25 46.83 4.25
C ASN A 812 -5.30 46.86 2.73
N GLU A 813 -4.14 46.75 2.06
CA GLU A 813 -4.05 46.65 0.61
C GLU A 813 -4.79 45.40 0.10
N MET A 814 -4.59 44.24 0.72
CA MET A 814 -5.28 42.99 0.37
C MET A 814 -6.80 43.06 0.60
N LEU A 815 -7.27 43.62 1.73
CA LEU A 815 -8.70 43.74 2.02
C LEU A 815 -9.42 44.69 1.06
N ASN A 816 -8.72 45.69 0.53
CA ASN A 816 -9.26 46.62 -0.46
C ASN A 816 -9.45 46.00 -1.85
N GLU A 817 -8.92 44.80 -2.10
CA GLU A 817 -9.18 44.03 -3.32
C GLU A 817 -10.61 43.46 -3.37
N TYR A 818 -11.33 43.44 -2.24
CA TYR A 818 -12.67 42.87 -2.11
C TYR A 818 -13.75 43.93 -1.84
N ASP A 819 -14.86 43.83 -2.56
CA ASP A 819 -16.07 44.65 -2.39
C ASP A 819 -17.26 43.76 -2.01
N SER A 820 -17.37 43.45 -0.71
CA SER A 820 -18.38 42.55 -0.13
C SER A 820 -18.89 43.12 1.20
N SER A 821 -20.18 42.93 1.51
CA SER A 821 -20.81 43.41 2.74
C SER A 821 -20.24 42.72 3.99
N ALA A 822 -19.97 41.42 3.88
CA ALA A 822 -19.26 40.60 4.84
C ALA A 822 -17.81 41.08 5.05
N ILE A 823 -17.08 41.38 3.97
CA ILE A 823 -15.72 41.92 4.08
C ILE A 823 -15.70 43.32 4.69
N ASN A 824 -16.67 44.18 4.37
CA ASN A 824 -16.77 45.52 4.95
C ASN A 824 -17.02 45.47 6.46
N SER A 825 -17.81 44.50 6.93
CA SER A 825 -18.02 44.28 8.37
C SER A 825 -16.74 43.80 9.06
N LEU A 826 -15.97 42.92 8.41
CA LEU A 826 -14.66 42.45 8.89
C LEU A 826 -13.63 43.59 8.94
N LYS A 827 -13.62 44.49 7.95
CA LYS A 827 -12.76 45.71 7.95
C LYS A 827 -13.00 46.56 9.20
N VAL A 828 -14.26 46.74 9.60
CA VAL A 828 -14.61 47.49 10.83
C VAL A 828 -14.08 46.78 12.09
N GLU A 829 -14.20 45.45 12.18
CA GLU A 829 -13.64 44.68 13.31
C GLU A 829 -12.10 44.80 13.40
N ILE A 830 -11.42 44.80 12.25
CA ILE A 830 -9.96 44.96 12.17
C ILE A 830 -9.51 46.38 12.54
N GLU A 831 -10.24 47.42 12.11
CA GLU A 831 -9.98 48.81 12.53
C GLU A 831 -10.08 48.98 14.06
N HIS A 832 -10.98 48.22 14.70
CA HIS A 832 -11.13 48.23 16.16
C HIS A 832 -9.94 47.56 16.88
N LEU A 833 -9.36 46.49 16.31
CA LEU A 833 -8.12 45.89 16.83
C LEU A 833 -6.96 46.89 16.78
N ASN A 834 -6.82 47.61 15.67
CA ASN A 834 -5.78 48.64 15.48
C ASN A 834 -5.94 49.81 16.47
N ARG A 835 -7.19 50.23 16.74
CA ARG A 835 -7.47 51.25 17.77
C ARG A 835 -7.12 50.79 19.19
N PHE A 836 -7.27 49.50 19.50
CA PHE A 836 -6.95 48.95 20.81
C PHE A 836 -5.45 49.01 21.13
N ASP A 837 -4.57 48.74 20.15
CA ASP A 837 -3.11 48.89 20.33
C ASP A 837 -2.69 50.36 20.48
N SER A 838 -3.34 51.28 19.75
CA SER A 838 -3.09 52.72 19.87
C SER A 838 -3.52 53.32 21.22
N LEU A 839 -4.43 52.66 21.94
CA LEU A 839 -4.87 53.06 23.29
C LEU A 839 -3.92 52.57 24.40
N HIS A 840 -3.00 51.64 24.10
CA HIS A 840 -2.02 51.11 25.05
C HIS A 840 -0.57 51.49 24.71
N SER A 841 -0.33 52.11 23.56
CA SER A 841 0.98 52.64 23.17
C SER A 841 1.30 54.04 23.73
N ASN A 842 0.34 54.72 24.38
CA ASN A 842 0.55 56.06 24.96
C ASN A 842 0.96 56.06 26.45
N ASP A 843 1.28 54.91 27.05
CA ASP A 843 1.79 54.79 28.43
C ASP A 843 3.11 54.00 28.52
N ARG A 844 4.08 54.30 27.64
CA ARG A 844 5.49 53.92 27.83
C ARG A 844 6.45 55.08 27.58
#